data_AF-A0A1H5PJ45-F1
#
_entry.id   AF-A0A1H5PJ45-F1
#
_cell.length_a   1.000
_cell.length_b   1.000
_cell.length_c   1.000
_cell.angle_alpha   90.00
_cell.angle_beta   90.00
_cell.angle_gamma   90.00
#
_symmetry.space_group_name_H-M   'P 1'
#
loop_
_entity.id
_entity.type
_entity.pdbx_description
1 polymer ?
#
loop_
_entity_poly.entity_id
_entity_poly.type
_entity_poly.pdbx_seq_one_letter_code
_entity_poly.pdbx_strand_id
1 'polypeptide(L)'
;MTTSAHHTRIQVGGVTVDPTNVRLDLDENRVPFALSTIEAAYDPDLVDQLDPRNRVPVHVSMRQSFGTSRTLADVSADYAGMVLDDMGALSDTLNDNPSMEDGTTGWAGLNGTTAVQTSDQARTGTYSLEVIPPPPTPPVNLLTSTQARCSSTDGWGAIEGCTRSVTSAQAAEGSTSIAVTSGGARIGANTSPLKTQVAEGTQYTAVAEVRAATSGRTVRPYIVWQTSSGVTITSVLGSVAGDGTSSWTPVSVTGTAPAGAALAYLEITFGDAVTPAGEVHYIDKAGFFEGTNTAWVAPPPTLRFVDLVSDPFAVSQGSLFFCRAWARLSGATNTRAVSLDVEYLDEADNIMDSDSFGATLLDSTDGWVPLVGTALVSDNPDVVAARIVLSASIDPSNQRLFFDDVIMRYARSTLASFTAEYGEPYNSGGWRPSTKVRAALWLRNRTVDHEAGTVTIEAASADAALTDYSLTSRTVLTPSGSTVRDCVNLVLGHTLNAALPAGDTGSQTVEADALPWEPGETGWQYLSSIIGTFGLRLWCDEVGLWHLEDPETIVPPRQWNASVDNASQFADTISRDQGDWADSAVVTYEWDDSNGVAQTRYDAAGVSGGRTITRTVERPYPGSGLARGMLRKAQALGRVVDLGAPSDYSLRPYDAAQVTIPDAGLTRGVISGVTWSQPDDSMTVRTRGLLGITERSWLYTPPGVGWEDVPDGTSWSEYQWGDG
;
A
#
# COMPACT_ATOMS: atom_id res chain seq x y z
N MET A 1 -20.83 -9.08 -7.34
CA MET A 1 -21.16 -7.94 -6.45
C MET A 1 -19.85 -7.43 -5.90
N THR A 2 -19.55 -6.15 -6.09
CA THR A 2 -18.46 -5.49 -5.38
C THR A 2 -18.84 -5.36 -3.93
N THR A 3 -18.08 -5.97 -3.03
CA THR A 3 -18.20 -5.76 -1.59
C THR A 3 -17.72 -4.34 -1.26
N SER A 4 -18.61 -3.49 -0.77
CA SER A 4 -18.30 -2.15 -0.24
C SER A 4 -18.87 -2.02 1.17
N ALA A 5 -18.17 -1.27 2.04
CA ALA A 5 -18.67 -0.91 3.35
C ALA A 5 -19.33 0.47 3.29
N HIS A 6 -20.57 0.55 3.76
CA HIS A 6 -21.34 1.78 3.78
C HIS A 6 -21.45 2.27 5.22
N HIS A 7 -21.10 3.54 5.43
CA HIS A 7 -21.22 4.20 6.72
C HIS A 7 -22.14 5.40 6.57
N THR A 8 -23.27 5.33 7.25
CA THR A 8 -24.24 6.43 7.32
C THR A 8 -24.24 7.00 8.72
N ARG A 9 -24.14 8.33 8.82
CA ARG A 9 -24.25 9.08 10.07
C ARG A 9 -25.25 10.19 9.88
N ILE A 10 -26.29 10.18 10.71
CA ILE A 10 -27.31 11.23 10.75
C ILE A 10 -27.16 11.98 12.07
N GLN A 11 -27.21 13.31 12.02
CA GLN A 11 -27.34 14.13 13.20
C GLN A 11 -28.53 15.07 13.06
N VAL A 12 -29.41 15.11 14.05
CA VAL A 12 -30.54 16.03 14.08
C VAL A 12 -30.48 16.84 15.36
N GLY A 13 -30.40 18.17 15.24
CA GLY A 13 -30.26 19.05 16.40
C GLY A 13 -29.01 18.78 17.24
N GLY A 14 -27.97 18.17 16.65
CA GLY A 14 -26.75 17.76 17.35
C GLY A 14 -26.76 16.35 17.92
N VAL A 15 -27.91 15.66 17.96
CA VAL A 15 -27.98 14.26 18.41
C VAL A 15 -27.81 13.30 17.24
N THR A 16 -27.00 12.27 17.44
CA THR A 16 -26.78 11.23 16.43
C THR A 16 -27.99 10.28 16.42
N VAL A 17 -28.51 10.02 15.22
CA VAL A 17 -29.58 9.04 14.98
C VAL A 17 -29.00 7.90 14.17
N ASP A 18 -29.25 6.67 14.58
CA ASP A 18 -28.86 5.47 13.83
C ASP A 18 -30.00 5.09 12.88
N PRO A 19 -29.86 5.35 11.56
CA PRO A 19 -30.93 5.11 10.63
C PRO A 19 -31.01 3.63 10.24
N THR A 20 -32.24 3.14 10.05
CA THR A 20 -32.50 1.86 9.38
C THR A 20 -32.55 2.03 7.86
N ASN A 21 -33.10 3.15 7.38
CA ASN A 21 -33.12 3.50 5.96
C ASN A 21 -32.77 4.97 5.78
N VAL A 22 -31.96 5.29 4.77
CA VAL A 22 -31.68 6.67 4.36
C VAL A 22 -31.78 6.78 2.86
N ARG A 23 -32.64 7.69 2.41
CA ARG A 23 -32.72 8.16 1.04
C ARG A 23 -32.28 9.62 0.98
N LEU A 24 -31.31 9.94 0.13
CA LEU A 24 -30.89 11.32 -0.18
C LEU A 24 -31.07 11.56 -1.67
N ASP A 25 -31.84 12.57 -2.02
CA ASP A 25 -32.24 12.90 -3.39
C ASP A 25 -31.85 14.33 -3.74
N LEU A 26 -30.96 14.49 -4.70
CA LEU A 26 -30.58 15.77 -5.28
C LEU A 26 -31.25 15.87 -6.65
N ASP A 27 -32.16 16.81 -6.83
CA ASP A 27 -32.86 17.01 -8.11
C ASP A 27 -32.79 18.48 -8.49
N GLU A 28 -32.23 18.71 -9.67
CA GLU A 28 -32.02 20.03 -10.18
C GLU A 28 -33.34 20.73 -10.59
N ASN A 29 -34.37 19.95 -10.88
CA ASN A 29 -35.64 20.46 -11.39
C ASN A 29 -36.60 20.88 -10.28
N ARG A 30 -36.22 20.65 -9.01
CA ARG A 30 -37.03 20.83 -7.83
C ARG A 30 -36.49 21.95 -6.94
N VAL A 31 -37.42 22.61 -6.25
CA VAL A 31 -37.13 23.37 -5.03
C VAL A 31 -37.98 22.74 -3.92
N PRO A 32 -37.38 22.17 -2.87
CA PRO A 32 -35.94 22.18 -2.56
C PRO A 32 -35.08 21.27 -3.46
N PHE A 33 -33.83 21.70 -3.69
CA PHE A 33 -32.83 20.97 -4.45
C PHE A 33 -32.50 19.61 -3.83
N ALA A 34 -32.15 19.59 -2.53
CA ALA A 34 -31.85 18.37 -1.78
C ALA A 34 -33.04 17.98 -0.89
N LEU A 35 -33.43 16.71 -0.93
CA LEU A 35 -34.38 16.09 0.00
C LEU A 35 -33.76 14.85 0.61
N SER A 36 -33.98 14.66 1.90
CA SER A 36 -33.63 13.41 2.58
C SER A 36 -34.84 12.84 3.30
N THR A 37 -35.04 11.54 3.16
CA THR A 37 -35.96 10.74 3.98
C THR A 37 -35.14 9.78 4.82
N ILE A 38 -35.31 9.82 6.14
CA ILE A 38 -34.56 9.02 7.10
C ILE A 38 -35.57 8.26 7.95
N GLU A 39 -35.42 6.94 8.02
CA GLU A 39 -36.18 6.09 8.93
C GLU A 39 -35.24 5.59 10.03
N ALA A 40 -35.66 5.71 11.29
CA ALA A 40 -34.89 5.26 12.45
C ALA A 40 -35.81 4.64 13.51
N ALA A 41 -35.21 3.93 14.47
CA ALA A 41 -35.93 3.47 15.65
C ALA A 41 -36.47 4.67 16.45
N TYR A 42 -37.69 4.54 16.96
CA TYR A 42 -38.28 5.53 17.84
C TYR A 42 -37.52 5.60 19.16
N ASP A 43 -37.08 6.81 19.52
CA ASP A 43 -36.50 7.12 20.82
C ASP A 43 -37.31 8.27 21.45
N PRO A 44 -38.01 8.03 22.58
CA PRO A 44 -38.83 9.05 23.22
C PRO A 44 -38.03 10.29 23.65
N ASP A 45 -36.74 10.15 23.98
CA ASP A 45 -35.90 11.26 24.42
C ASP A 45 -35.45 12.15 23.25
N LEU A 46 -35.49 11.62 22.02
CA LEU A 46 -35.20 12.35 20.78
C LEU A 46 -36.41 13.11 20.23
N VAL A 47 -37.62 12.58 20.42
CA VAL A 47 -38.82 13.05 19.70
C VAL A 47 -39.15 14.51 19.97
N ASP A 48 -38.94 15.00 21.19
CA ASP A 48 -39.16 16.41 21.53
C ASP A 48 -38.13 17.35 20.85
N GLN A 49 -36.95 16.83 20.54
CA GLN A 49 -35.90 17.56 19.81
C GLN A 49 -36.15 17.58 18.30
N LEU A 50 -37.00 16.66 17.79
CA LEU A 50 -37.38 16.54 16.38
C LEU A 50 -38.64 17.37 16.06
N ASP A 51 -38.70 18.63 16.46
CA ASP A 51 -39.81 19.53 16.12
C ASP A 51 -39.46 20.40 14.90
N PRO A 52 -40.07 20.16 13.71
CA PRO A 52 -39.77 20.93 12.50
C PRO A 52 -40.04 22.44 12.68
N ARG A 53 -40.92 22.83 13.62
CA ARG A 53 -41.26 24.25 13.88
C ARG A 53 -40.07 25.03 14.42
N ASN A 54 -39.09 24.35 15.04
CA ASN A 54 -37.89 24.98 15.59
C ASN A 54 -36.76 25.12 14.56
N ARG A 55 -37.00 24.79 13.27
CA ARG A 55 -35.97 24.79 12.21
C ARG A 55 -34.75 23.98 12.66
N VAL A 56 -34.95 22.71 12.99
CA VAL A 56 -33.86 21.87 13.50
C VAL A 56 -32.93 21.49 12.35
N PRO A 57 -31.59 21.71 12.47
CA PRO A 57 -30.65 21.29 11.44
C PRO A 57 -30.52 19.76 11.41
N VAL A 58 -30.43 19.21 10.20
CA VAL A 58 -30.25 17.78 9.90
C VAL A 58 -28.99 17.61 9.08
N HIS A 59 -27.97 16.98 9.65
CA HIS A 59 -26.74 16.63 8.94
C HIS A 59 -26.79 15.17 8.50
N VAL A 60 -26.72 14.94 7.20
CA VAL A 60 -26.66 13.61 6.59
C VAL A 60 -25.24 13.39 6.08
N SER A 61 -24.61 12.27 6.45
CA SER A 61 -23.30 11.89 5.92
C SER A 61 -23.34 10.43 5.49
N MET A 62 -23.17 10.18 4.20
CA MET A 62 -23.08 8.83 3.64
C MET A 62 -21.69 8.65 3.05
N ARG A 63 -21.01 7.55 3.39
CA ARG A 63 -19.68 7.20 2.91
C ARG A 63 -19.69 5.76 2.40
N GLN A 64 -19.04 5.53 1.28
CA GLN A 64 -18.74 4.22 0.74
C GLN A 64 -17.23 4.02 0.77
N SER A 65 -16.80 2.86 1.26
CA SER A 65 -15.40 2.46 1.29
C SER A 65 -15.22 1.11 0.62
N PHE A 66 -14.14 1.00 -0.16
CA PHE A 66 -13.81 -0.17 -0.99
C PHE A 66 -12.65 -1.01 -0.43
N GLY A 67 -12.25 -0.73 0.81
CA GLY A 67 -11.24 -1.48 1.53
C GLY A 67 -11.07 -0.92 2.93
N THR A 68 -10.33 -1.67 3.75
CA THR A 68 -9.81 -1.19 5.03
C THR A 68 -8.34 -0.85 4.88
N SER A 69 -7.90 0.22 5.54
CA SER A 69 -6.48 0.36 5.85
C SER A 69 -6.17 -0.48 7.08
N ARG A 70 -4.93 -0.99 7.18
CA ARG A 70 -4.39 -1.40 8.48
C ARG A 70 -4.51 -0.26 9.49
N THR A 71 -4.53 -0.63 10.78
CA THR A 71 -4.75 0.38 11.81
C THR A 71 -3.56 1.35 11.87
N LEU A 72 -3.80 2.56 12.37
CA LEU A 72 -2.74 3.53 12.59
C LEU A 72 -1.65 2.97 13.53
N ALA A 73 -2.00 2.00 14.39
CA ALA A 73 -1.06 1.33 15.27
C ALA A 73 -0.11 0.39 14.51
N ASP A 74 -0.60 -0.32 13.48
CA ASP A 74 0.24 -1.16 12.62
C ASP A 74 1.20 -0.29 11.80
N VAL A 75 0.68 0.80 11.23
CA VAL A 75 1.49 1.81 10.54
C VAL A 75 2.51 2.46 11.49
N SER A 76 2.11 2.80 12.70
CA SER A 76 3.01 3.40 13.70
C SER A 76 4.05 2.40 14.21
N ALA A 77 3.76 1.10 14.23
CA ALA A 77 4.72 0.06 14.57
C ALA A 77 5.76 -0.13 13.46
N ASP A 78 5.32 -0.09 12.20
CA ASP A 78 6.20 -0.23 11.02
C ASP A 78 7.11 1.00 10.82
N TYR A 79 6.68 2.20 11.24
CA TYR A 79 7.42 3.47 11.07
C TYR A 79 7.80 4.17 12.40
N ALA A 80 7.86 3.43 13.50
CA ALA A 80 8.18 3.99 14.81
C ALA A 80 9.55 4.71 14.81
N GLY A 81 9.56 6.03 14.97
CA GLY A 81 10.77 6.84 15.10
C GLY A 81 11.14 7.72 13.90
N MET A 82 10.35 7.73 12.81
CA MET A 82 10.56 8.59 11.63
C MET A 82 9.73 9.88 11.68
N VAL A 83 10.18 10.97 11.03
CA VAL A 83 9.43 12.23 10.90
C VAL A 83 8.78 12.35 9.52
N LEU A 84 7.73 13.18 9.42
CA LEU A 84 6.93 13.34 8.18
C LEU A 84 7.77 13.83 6.97
N ASP A 85 8.85 14.57 7.23
CA ASP A 85 9.76 15.07 6.20
C ASP A 85 10.59 13.95 5.55
N ASP A 86 10.71 12.78 6.20
CA ASP A 86 11.46 11.64 5.68
C ASP A 86 10.73 10.90 4.54
N MET A 87 9.49 11.30 4.19
CA MET A 87 8.55 10.50 3.38
C MET A 87 8.34 10.94 1.91
N GLY A 88 8.93 12.03 1.39
CA GLY A 88 8.48 12.68 0.14
C GLY A 88 9.37 12.61 -1.11
N ALA A 89 8.91 11.92 -2.19
CA ALA A 89 9.27 11.89 -3.66
C ALA A 89 9.91 10.66 -4.44
N LEU A 90 9.19 10.11 -5.43
CA LEU A 90 9.63 9.12 -6.45
C LEU A 90 9.84 7.66 -5.99
N SER A 91 9.10 6.79 -6.70
CA SER A 91 8.91 5.36 -6.50
C SER A 91 9.49 4.64 -7.70
N ASP A 92 10.74 4.21 -7.61
CA ASP A 92 11.24 3.11 -8.44
C ASP A 92 11.70 1.99 -7.50
N THR A 93 11.21 0.78 -7.76
CA THR A 93 11.76 -0.42 -7.13
C THR A 93 13.03 -0.75 -7.91
N LEU A 94 14.17 -0.74 -7.24
CA LEU A 94 15.48 -0.84 -7.90
C LEU A 94 15.96 -2.28 -8.11
N ASN A 95 15.21 -3.26 -7.58
CA ASN A 95 15.51 -4.68 -7.73
C ASN A 95 14.30 -5.41 -8.31
N ASP A 96 14.42 -5.87 -9.56
CA ASP A 96 13.34 -6.51 -10.33
C ASP A 96 13.06 -7.97 -9.92
N ASN A 97 13.91 -8.59 -9.08
CA ASN A 97 13.72 -9.97 -8.59
C ASN A 97 13.85 -10.07 -7.06
N PRO A 98 12.96 -9.43 -6.28
CA PRO A 98 13.06 -9.40 -4.82
C PRO A 98 12.77 -10.74 -4.14
N SER A 99 11.93 -11.60 -4.73
CA SER A 99 11.55 -12.92 -4.19
C SER A 99 12.35 -14.07 -4.80
N MET A 100 13.41 -13.79 -5.58
CA MET A 100 14.31 -14.80 -6.14
C MET A 100 13.61 -15.88 -6.98
N GLU A 101 12.48 -15.56 -7.63
CA GLU A 101 11.70 -16.53 -8.41
C GLU A 101 12.31 -16.75 -9.82
N ASP A 102 13.02 -15.75 -10.34
CA ASP A 102 13.61 -15.76 -11.68
C ASP A 102 15.10 -16.18 -11.69
N GLY A 103 15.51 -17.01 -10.71
CA GLY A 103 16.87 -17.50 -10.57
C GLY A 103 17.78 -16.57 -9.78
N THR A 104 19.10 -16.78 -9.91
CA THR A 104 20.13 -15.95 -9.26
C THR A 104 20.60 -14.78 -10.13
N THR A 105 19.86 -14.47 -11.20
CA THR A 105 20.17 -13.34 -12.10
C THR A 105 20.22 -12.04 -11.29
N GLY A 106 21.26 -11.24 -11.45
CA GLY A 106 21.47 -10.03 -10.68
C GLY A 106 22.21 -10.22 -9.35
N TRP A 107 22.65 -11.44 -9.02
CA TRP A 107 23.41 -11.73 -7.80
C TRP A 107 24.72 -12.47 -8.10
N ALA A 108 25.80 -12.05 -7.45
CA ALA A 108 27.12 -12.66 -7.53
C ALA A 108 27.72 -12.90 -6.14
N GLY A 109 28.49 -13.97 -5.98
CA GLY A 109 29.24 -14.20 -4.74
C GLY A 109 30.61 -13.53 -4.79
N LEU A 110 31.04 -12.95 -3.68
CA LEU A 110 32.39 -12.44 -3.49
C LEU A 110 33.27 -13.46 -2.75
N ASN A 111 34.59 -13.29 -2.84
CA ASN A 111 35.57 -14.06 -2.08
C ASN A 111 35.45 -15.60 -2.29
N GLY A 112 34.96 -16.02 -3.46
CA GLY A 112 34.75 -17.44 -3.81
C GLY A 112 33.44 -18.04 -3.30
N THR A 113 32.56 -17.23 -2.70
CA THR A 113 31.18 -17.59 -2.36
C THR A 113 30.38 -17.90 -3.63
N THR A 114 29.46 -18.85 -3.55
CA THR A 114 28.49 -19.14 -4.62
C THR A 114 27.07 -18.90 -4.12
N ALA A 115 26.24 -18.25 -4.91
CA ALA A 115 24.81 -18.09 -4.67
C ALA A 115 24.03 -19.15 -5.46
N VAL A 116 23.06 -19.82 -4.83
CA VAL A 116 22.25 -20.86 -5.48
C VAL A 116 20.78 -20.63 -5.16
N GLN A 117 19.93 -20.61 -6.18
CA GLN A 117 18.48 -20.61 -5.99
C GLN A 117 18.03 -21.99 -5.47
N THR A 118 17.20 -22.02 -4.45
CA THR A 118 16.71 -23.27 -3.84
C THR A 118 15.26 -23.16 -3.40
N SER A 119 14.53 -24.28 -3.42
CA SER A 119 13.18 -24.41 -2.87
C SER A 119 13.15 -25.04 -1.48
N ASP A 120 14.33 -25.32 -0.88
CA ASP A 120 14.42 -25.99 0.40
C ASP A 120 13.85 -25.14 1.54
N GLN A 121 13.99 -23.83 1.43
CA GLN A 121 13.42 -22.83 2.32
C GLN A 121 12.95 -21.67 1.44
N ALA A 122 11.75 -21.18 1.66
CA ALA A 122 11.25 -19.94 1.06
C ALA A 122 10.40 -19.23 2.12
N ARG A 123 10.45 -17.91 2.12
CA ARG A 123 9.63 -17.06 2.98
C ARG A 123 8.35 -16.68 2.24
N THR A 124 8.50 -16.22 1.01
CA THR A 124 7.40 -15.99 0.07
C THR A 124 7.69 -16.77 -1.22
N GLY A 125 6.65 -17.00 -2.02
CA GLY A 125 6.83 -17.74 -3.27
C GLY A 125 7.32 -19.18 -3.08
N THR A 126 8.17 -19.61 -4.01
CA THR A 126 8.68 -20.98 -4.16
C THR A 126 10.16 -21.09 -3.85
N TYR A 127 10.94 -20.01 -4.06
CA TYR A 127 12.39 -20.06 -4.05
C TYR A 127 13.01 -19.06 -3.06
N SER A 128 14.25 -19.33 -2.65
CA SER A 128 15.12 -18.38 -1.95
C SER A 128 16.56 -18.52 -2.43
N LEU A 129 17.43 -17.62 -1.97
CA LEU A 129 18.85 -17.64 -2.28
C LEU A 129 19.63 -18.32 -1.16
N GLU A 130 20.22 -19.48 -1.43
CA GLU A 130 21.15 -20.15 -0.54
C GLU A 130 22.59 -19.71 -0.81
N VAL A 131 23.33 -19.53 0.28
CA VAL A 131 24.72 -19.12 0.23
C VAL A 131 25.66 -20.29 0.50
N ILE A 132 26.53 -20.59 -0.47
CA ILE A 132 27.52 -21.67 -0.39
C ILE A 132 28.92 -21.05 -0.21
N PRO A 133 29.60 -21.27 0.93
CA PRO A 133 30.94 -20.75 1.16
C PRO A 133 31.97 -21.40 0.22
N PRO A 134 33.08 -20.72 -0.10
CA PRO A 134 34.15 -21.28 -0.92
C PRO A 134 34.68 -22.59 -0.33
N PRO A 135 34.98 -23.60 -1.17
CA PRO A 135 35.60 -24.83 -0.68
C PRO A 135 36.92 -24.51 0.03
N PRO A 136 37.25 -25.21 1.12
CA PRO A 136 38.54 -25.03 1.79
C PRO A 136 39.68 -25.33 0.83
N THR A 137 40.62 -24.39 0.65
CA THR A 137 41.88 -24.65 -0.05
C THR A 137 42.71 -25.68 0.74
N PRO A 138 43.08 -26.84 0.18
CA PRO A 138 43.82 -27.87 0.91
C PRO A 138 45.27 -27.46 1.20
N PRO A 139 45.85 -27.92 2.33
CA PRO A 139 45.27 -28.85 3.31
C PRO A 139 44.67 -28.14 4.54
N VAL A 140 43.44 -28.48 4.92
CA VAL A 140 42.79 -28.02 6.17
C VAL A 140 42.97 -29.05 7.27
N ASN A 141 43.41 -28.60 8.44
CA ASN A 141 43.44 -29.42 9.64
C ASN A 141 42.00 -29.69 10.11
N LEU A 142 41.59 -30.96 10.11
CA LEU A 142 40.25 -31.43 10.49
C LEU A 142 40.07 -31.57 12.01
N LEU A 143 41.12 -31.33 12.80
CA LEU A 143 41.00 -31.21 14.25
C LEU A 143 40.49 -29.82 14.63
N THR A 144 39.73 -29.74 15.73
CA THR A 144 39.32 -28.45 16.31
C THR A 144 40.55 -27.63 16.74
N SER A 145 40.41 -26.31 16.85
CA SER A 145 41.50 -25.42 17.34
C SER A 145 42.08 -25.89 18.68
N THR A 146 41.21 -26.33 19.59
CA THR A 146 41.59 -26.86 20.90
C THR A 146 42.41 -28.14 20.82
N GLN A 147 42.03 -29.07 19.93
CA GLN A 147 42.78 -30.30 19.72
C GLN A 147 44.12 -30.04 19.02
N ALA A 148 44.12 -29.26 17.95
CA ALA A 148 45.29 -29.03 17.11
C ALA A 148 46.41 -28.24 17.81
N ARG A 149 46.03 -27.26 18.65
CA ARG A 149 46.95 -26.40 19.42
C ARG A 149 47.19 -26.88 20.85
N CYS A 150 46.60 -28.02 21.25
CA CYS A 150 46.79 -28.61 22.57
C CYS A 150 46.52 -27.63 23.74
N SER A 151 45.51 -26.75 23.60
CA SER A 151 45.24 -25.64 24.51
C SER A 151 44.23 -25.94 25.62
N SER A 152 43.47 -27.04 25.51
CA SER A 152 42.65 -27.60 26.57
C SER A 152 42.71 -29.13 26.52
N THR A 153 42.35 -29.79 27.63
CA THR A 153 42.09 -31.22 27.65
C THR A 153 40.77 -31.58 26.97
N ASP A 154 39.93 -30.59 26.66
CA ASP A 154 38.67 -30.76 25.93
C ASP A 154 38.98 -31.21 24.49
N GLY A 155 38.54 -32.42 24.13
CA GLY A 155 38.87 -33.05 22.85
C GLY A 155 40.06 -34.01 22.88
N TRP A 156 40.76 -34.12 24.01
CA TRP A 156 41.79 -35.13 24.25
C TRP A 156 41.30 -36.16 25.28
N GLY A 157 41.54 -37.44 25.04
CA GLY A 157 41.33 -38.58 25.93
C GLY A 157 42.66 -39.17 26.39
N ALA A 158 42.70 -39.76 27.58
CA ALA A 158 43.87 -40.46 28.10
C ALA A 158 43.78 -41.96 27.78
N ILE A 159 44.92 -42.58 27.49
CA ILE A 159 45.02 -44.04 27.41
C ILE A 159 45.17 -44.61 28.82
N GLU A 160 44.71 -45.85 29.06
CA GLU A 160 44.72 -46.49 30.39
C GLU A 160 46.08 -46.38 31.10
N GLY A 161 46.06 -46.04 32.40
CA GLY A 161 47.27 -45.97 33.22
C GLY A 161 48.09 -44.69 33.09
N CYS A 162 47.52 -43.61 32.54
CA CYS A 162 48.08 -42.27 32.60
C CYS A 162 47.03 -41.19 32.91
N THR A 163 47.51 -40.03 33.36
CA THR A 163 46.71 -38.80 33.45
C THR A 163 47.16 -37.83 32.37
N ARG A 164 46.22 -37.02 31.88
CA ARG A 164 46.52 -35.92 30.96
C ARG A 164 46.21 -34.58 31.61
N SER A 165 47.01 -33.57 31.31
CA SER A 165 46.76 -32.19 31.71
C SER A 165 47.27 -31.24 30.63
N VAL A 166 46.76 -30.01 30.61
CA VAL A 166 47.35 -28.94 29.81
C VAL A 166 48.46 -28.31 30.65
N THR A 167 49.60 -28.01 30.03
CA THR A 167 50.74 -27.41 30.70
C THR A 167 51.36 -26.30 29.85
N SER A 168 51.90 -25.28 30.50
CA SER A 168 52.74 -24.26 29.87
C SER A 168 54.23 -24.53 30.05
N ALA A 169 54.61 -25.68 30.61
CA ALA A 169 56.01 -26.02 30.86
C ALA A 169 56.83 -26.20 29.58
N GLN A 170 56.18 -26.72 28.53
CA GLN A 170 56.74 -26.88 27.18
C GLN A 170 55.62 -26.62 26.16
N ALA A 171 55.96 -25.97 25.05
CA ALA A 171 55.09 -25.84 23.88
C ALA A 171 55.96 -25.84 22.61
N ALA A 172 55.45 -26.43 21.54
CA ALA A 172 55.97 -26.34 20.18
C ALA A 172 55.29 -25.21 19.39
N GLU A 173 54.02 -24.93 19.70
CA GLU A 173 53.21 -23.85 19.13
C GLU A 173 52.45 -23.13 20.25
N GLY A 174 52.38 -21.81 20.21
CA GLY A 174 51.66 -21.05 21.24
C GLY A 174 52.29 -21.18 22.63
N SER A 175 51.46 -21.33 23.67
CA SER A 175 51.87 -21.24 25.08
C SER A 175 51.62 -22.51 25.90
N THR A 176 51.04 -23.56 25.32
CA THR A 176 50.63 -24.77 26.04
C THR A 176 50.79 -26.03 25.22
N SER A 177 50.93 -27.18 25.89
CA SER A 177 50.85 -28.51 25.29
C SER A 177 50.08 -29.49 26.19
N ILE A 178 49.75 -30.68 25.67
CA ILE A 178 49.18 -31.77 26.49
C ILE A 178 50.32 -32.54 27.14
N ALA A 179 50.37 -32.52 28.48
CA ALA A 179 51.21 -33.40 29.28
C ALA A 179 50.50 -34.73 29.56
N VAL A 180 51.19 -35.83 29.30
CA VAL A 180 50.76 -37.20 29.62
C VAL A 180 51.69 -37.74 30.70
N THR A 181 51.16 -38.00 31.89
CA THR A 181 51.92 -38.47 33.06
C THR A 181 51.62 -39.93 33.34
N SER A 182 52.67 -40.77 33.41
CA SER A 182 52.54 -42.21 33.65
C SER A 182 52.15 -42.56 35.08
N GLY A 183 51.22 -43.50 35.22
CA GLY A 183 50.91 -44.20 36.47
C GLY A 183 51.63 -45.55 36.62
N GLY A 184 52.57 -45.89 35.72
CA GLY A 184 53.29 -47.17 35.72
C GLY A 184 52.73 -48.22 34.75
N ALA A 185 52.19 -47.79 33.60
CA ALA A 185 51.66 -48.65 32.53
C ALA A 185 52.07 -48.11 31.14
N ARG A 186 51.47 -48.64 30.06
CA ARG A 186 51.54 -48.02 28.73
C ARG A 186 50.76 -46.71 28.75
N ILE A 187 51.29 -45.65 28.14
CA ILE A 187 50.69 -44.31 28.24
C ILE A 187 50.44 -43.68 26.88
N GLY A 188 49.56 -42.69 26.84
CA GLY A 188 49.34 -41.89 25.64
C GLY A 188 48.08 -41.03 25.73
N ALA A 189 47.83 -40.28 24.66
CA ALA A 189 46.61 -39.50 24.53
C ALA A 189 46.03 -39.66 23.12
N ASN A 190 44.72 -39.46 23.01
CA ASN A 190 44.01 -39.54 21.74
C ASN A 190 42.97 -38.44 21.58
N THR A 191 42.52 -38.18 20.36
CA THR A 191 41.49 -37.17 20.08
C THR A 191 40.06 -37.75 20.12
N SER A 192 39.86 -38.94 20.70
CA SER A 192 38.59 -39.67 20.67
C SER A 192 37.37 -38.98 21.32
N PRO A 193 37.50 -38.02 22.26
CA PRO A 193 36.34 -37.29 22.78
C PRO A 193 35.67 -36.38 21.73
N LEU A 194 36.40 -35.90 20.73
CA LEU A 194 35.89 -35.11 19.61
C LEU A 194 36.43 -35.69 18.30
N LYS A 195 35.73 -36.72 17.79
CA LYS A 195 36.15 -37.51 16.62
C LYS A 195 35.98 -36.71 15.32
N THR A 196 36.89 -36.92 14.39
CA THR A 196 36.85 -36.32 13.05
C THR A 196 35.97 -37.17 12.12
N GLN A 197 35.09 -36.54 11.36
CA GLN A 197 34.31 -37.20 10.31
C GLN A 197 35.24 -37.58 9.15
N VAL A 198 35.07 -38.79 8.62
CA VAL A 198 35.88 -39.31 7.51
C VAL A 198 35.00 -40.03 6.49
N ALA A 199 35.42 -40.00 5.23
CA ALA A 199 34.77 -40.73 4.15
C ALA A 199 35.48 -42.08 3.91
N GLU A 200 34.70 -43.15 3.73
CA GLU A 200 35.20 -44.45 3.30
C GLU A 200 36.04 -44.35 2.02
N GLY A 201 37.17 -45.07 1.97
CA GLY A 201 38.06 -45.10 0.81
C GLY A 201 38.99 -43.89 0.68
N THR A 202 38.78 -42.83 1.46
CA THR A 202 39.62 -41.63 1.44
C THR A 202 40.88 -41.82 2.28
N GLN A 203 42.00 -41.29 1.80
CA GLN A 203 43.29 -41.32 2.52
C GLN A 203 43.37 -40.13 3.48
N TYR A 204 43.89 -40.37 4.69
CA TYR A 204 44.14 -39.33 5.68
C TYR A 204 45.53 -39.46 6.30
N THR A 205 46.11 -38.33 6.69
CA THR A 205 47.35 -38.23 7.44
C THR A 205 47.10 -37.56 8.78
N ALA A 206 47.54 -38.20 9.87
CA ALA A 206 47.60 -37.58 11.18
C ALA A 206 49.04 -37.25 11.57
N VAL A 207 49.24 -36.11 12.22
CA VAL A 207 50.55 -35.62 12.68
C VAL A 207 50.47 -35.14 14.12
N ALA A 208 51.60 -35.18 14.82
CA ALA A 208 51.81 -34.48 16.09
C ALA A 208 53.30 -34.21 16.28
N GLU A 209 53.65 -33.29 17.16
CA GLU A 209 54.99 -33.15 17.71
C GLU A 209 55.01 -33.64 19.15
N VAL A 210 56.04 -34.41 19.50
CA VAL A 210 56.18 -35.02 20.83
C VAL A 210 57.51 -34.70 21.50
N ARG A 211 57.52 -34.65 22.83
CA ARG A 211 58.72 -34.36 23.61
C ARG A 211 58.69 -35.03 24.99
N ALA A 212 59.81 -35.56 25.45
CA ALA A 212 59.94 -36.10 26.80
C ALA A 212 60.31 -35.02 27.81
N ALA A 213 59.80 -35.11 29.04
CA ALA A 213 60.22 -34.22 30.12
C ALA A 213 61.60 -34.57 30.69
N THR A 214 61.94 -35.87 30.79
CA THR A 214 63.18 -36.31 31.46
C THR A 214 63.84 -37.51 30.79
N SER A 215 63.09 -38.51 30.33
CA SER A 215 63.64 -39.70 29.66
C SER A 215 62.92 -39.94 28.34
N GLY A 216 63.68 -40.03 27.25
CA GLY A 216 63.14 -40.33 25.91
C GLY A 216 62.58 -41.76 25.83
N ARG A 217 61.51 -41.91 25.06
CA ARG A 217 60.79 -43.16 24.80
C ARG A 217 60.49 -43.31 23.32
N THR A 218 60.26 -44.55 22.92
CA THR A 218 59.67 -44.85 21.63
C THR A 218 58.26 -44.27 21.56
N VAL A 219 57.89 -43.59 20.49
CA VAL A 219 56.57 -43.02 20.25
C VAL A 219 55.99 -43.59 18.97
N ARG A 220 54.69 -43.89 18.98
CA ARG A 220 53.97 -44.36 17.81
C ARG A 220 52.63 -43.63 17.66
N PRO A 221 52.37 -42.98 16.52
CA PRO A 221 51.06 -42.42 16.19
C PRO A 221 50.15 -43.48 15.54
N TYR A 222 48.85 -43.34 15.72
CA TYR A 222 47.81 -44.20 15.17
C TYR A 222 46.67 -43.36 14.59
N ILE A 223 46.08 -43.86 13.51
CA ILE A 223 44.72 -43.47 13.11
C ILE A 223 43.80 -44.63 13.51
N VAL A 224 42.80 -44.34 14.34
CA VAL A 224 41.78 -45.33 14.71
C VAL A 224 40.50 -45.02 13.95
N TRP A 225 40.04 -45.98 13.15
CA TRP A 225 38.83 -45.87 12.33
C TRP A 225 37.63 -46.46 13.07
N GLN A 226 36.50 -45.76 13.03
CA GLN A 226 35.27 -46.18 13.68
C GLN A 226 34.06 -46.03 12.75
N THR A 227 33.03 -46.82 13.05
CA THR A 227 31.69 -46.65 12.46
C THR A 227 31.03 -45.38 13.00
N SER A 228 29.92 -44.95 12.38
CA SER A 228 29.11 -43.81 12.86
C SER A 228 28.59 -44.00 14.29
N SER A 229 28.44 -45.25 14.74
CA SER A 229 28.07 -45.59 16.13
C SER A 229 29.23 -45.56 17.13
N GLY A 230 30.45 -45.23 16.68
CA GLY A 230 31.64 -45.13 17.52
C GLY A 230 32.34 -46.46 17.81
N VAL A 231 31.97 -47.55 17.13
CA VAL A 231 32.64 -48.85 17.24
C VAL A 231 33.92 -48.87 16.39
N THR A 232 35.05 -49.22 16.99
CA THR A 232 36.35 -49.35 16.29
C THR A 232 36.33 -50.47 15.25
N ILE A 233 36.70 -50.14 14.02
CA ILE A 233 36.83 -51.06 12.89
C ILE A 233 38.25 -51.62 12.85
N THR A 234 39.24 -50.73 12.75
CA THR A 234 40.67 -51.07 12.69
C THR A 234 41.51 -49.84 13.06
N SER A 235 42.81 -50.03 13.25
CA SER A 235 43.77 -48.94 13.41
C SER A 235 44.94 -49.09 12.45
N VAL A 236 45.44 -47.97 11.95
CA VAL A 236 46.64 -47.89 11.13
C VAL A 236 47.76 -47.32 11.98
N LEU A 237 48.92 -47.98 11.97
CA LEU A 237 50.09 -47.61 12.75
C LEU A 237 51.04 -46.78 11.90
N GLY A 238 51.54 -45.67 12.45
CA GLY A 238 52.61 -44.89 11.83
C GLY A 238 53.99 -45.44 12.14
N SER A 239 54.99 -44.78 11.55
CA SER A 239 56.40 -45.08 11.79
C SER A 239 56.79 -44.82 13.24
N VAL A 240 57.63 -45.70 13.78
CA VAL A 240 58.17 -45.58 15.12
C VAL A 240 59.21 -44.46 15.17
N ALA A 241 59.07 -43.54 16.11
CA ALA A 241 60.05 -42.48 16.40
C ALA A 241 60.50 -42.56 17.87
N GLY A 242 61.59 -41.89 18.23
CA GLY A 242 61.95 -41.67 19.63
C GLY A 242 61.72 -40.21 19.99
N ASP A 243 61.07 -39.92 21.10
CA ASP A 243 61.02 -38.54 21.59
C ASP A 243 62.28 -38.19 22.39
N GLY A 244 62.61 -36.90 22.41
CA GLY A 244 63.79 -36.37 23.07
C GLY A 244 63.44 -35.37 24.17
N THR A 245 64.40 -35.06 25.04
CA THR A 245 64.24 -34.03 26.08
C THR A 245 64.59 -32.62 25.59
N SER A 246 65.41 -32.52 24.53
CA SER A 246 65.96 -31.26 24.03
C SER A 246 65.22 -30.67 22.83
N SER A 247 64.40 -31.45 22.13
CA SER A 247 63.70 -31.00 20.91
C SER A 247 62.36 -31.73 20.74
N TRP A 248 61.40 -31.03 20.13
CA TRP A 248 60.16 -31.62 19.66
C TRP A 248 60.42 -32.52 18.46
N THR A 249 59.83 -33.71 18.46
CA THR A 249 60.00 -34.71 17.41
C THR A 249 58.68 -34.88 16.65
N PRO A 250 58.64 -34.62 15.34
CA PRO A 250 57.42 -34.83 14.57
C PRO A 250 57.16 -36.33 14.38
N VAL A 251 55.90 -36.72 14.55
CA VAL A 251 55.39 -38.07 14.29
C VAL A 251 54.22 -37.97 13.34
N SER A 252 54.10 -38.93 12.41
CA SER A 252 53.00 -38.98 11.47
C SER A 252 52.58 -40.41 11.13
N VAL A 253 51.33 -40.54 10.69
CA VAL A 253 50.72 -41.77 10.22
C VAL A 253 49.81 -41.43 9.05
N THR A 254 49.86 -42.23 7.98
CA THR A 254 48.95 -42.09 6.84
C THR A 254 48.22 -43.41 6.63
N GLY A 255 46.90 -43.35 6.45
CA GLY A 255 46.06 -44.53 6.26
C GLY A 255 44.84 -44.23 5.40
N THR A 256 44.33 -45.26 4.73
CA THR A 256 43.06 -45.17 3.99
C THR A 256 41.92 -45.64 4.87
N ALA A 257 40.84 -44.85 4.93
CA ALA A 257 39.65 -45.18 5.70
C ALA A 257 39.01 -46.48 5.15
N PRO A 258 38.85 -47.52 5.98
CA PRO A 258 38.27 -48.80 5.55
C PRO A 258 36.78 -48.69 5.28
N ALA A 259 36.20 -49.76 4.71
CA ALA A 259 34.77 -49.83 4.46
C ALA A 259 33.93 -49.62 5.74
N GLY A 260 32.92 -48.77 5.67
CA GLY A 260 32.06 -48.41 6.81
C GLY A 260 32.68 -47.44 7.83
N ALA A 261 33.88 -46.90 7.57
CA ALA A 261 34.44 -45.84 8.39
C ALA A 261 33.66 -44.53 8.20
N ALA A 262 33.23 -43.93 9.30
CA ALA A 262 32.59 -42.62 9.32
C ALA A 262 33.27 -41.66 10.31
N LEU A 263 33.99 -42.19 11.30
CA LEU A 263 34.70 -41.42 12.32
C LEU A 263 36.14 -41.89 12.43
N ALA A 264 37.05 -40.97 12.72
CA ALA A 264 38.45 -41.28 13.03
C ALA A 264 39.00 -40.40 14.16
N TYR A 265 40.04 -40.87 14.82
CA TYR A 265 40.80 -40.04 15.76
C TYR A 265 42.29 -40.38 15.72
N LEU A 266 43.10 -39.39 16.09
CA LEU A 266 44.54 -39.52 16.29
C LEU A 266 44.80 -40.09 17.68
N GLU A 267 45.67 -41.09 17.78
CA GLU A 267 46.19 -41.60 19.04
C GLU A 267 47.71 -41.59 19.03
N ILE A 268 48.33 -41.13 20.11
CA ILE A 268 49.78 -41.09 20.31
C ILE A 268 50.11 -41.92 21.55
N THR A 269 50.95 -42.94 21.40
CA THR A 269 51.40 -43.76 22.55
C THR A 269 52.90 -43.66 22.76
N PHE A 270 53.31 -43.59 24.04
CA PHE A 270 54.71 -43.58 24.46
C PHE A 270 55.09 -44.92 25.11
N GLY A 271 56.21 -45.47 24.67
CA GLY A 271 56.73 -46.78 25.04
C GLY A 271 56.05 -47.94 24.28
N ASP A 272 56.85 -48.92 23.85
CA ASP A 272 56.35 -50.24 23.42
C ASP A 272 56.13 -51.18 24.64
N ALA A 273 56.42 -50.72 25.86
CA ALA A 273 56.32 -51.44 27.14
C ALA A 273 55.93 -50.47 28.28
N VAL A 274 55.90 -50.96 29.53
CA VAL A 274 55.54 -50.18 30.73
C VAL A 274 56.44 -48.95 30.90
N THR A 275 55.83 -47.77 30.94
CA THR A 275 56.52 -46.50 31.26
C THR A 275 56.52 -46.31 32.78
N PRO A 276 57.69 -46.12 33.43
CA PRO A 276 57.78 -45.91 34.88
C PRO A 276 56.83 -44.83 35.39
N ALA A 277 56.25 -45.06 36.57
CA ALA A 277 55.34 -44.11 37.20
C ALA A 277 56.04 -42.76 37.44
N GLY A 278 55.36 -41.67 37.08
CA GLY A 278 55.86 -40.30 37.22
C GLY A 278 56.58 -39.72 35.99
N GLU A 279 56.88 -40.52 34.95
CA GLU A 279 57.40 -39.97 33.69
C GLU A 279 56.34 -39.13 32.97
N VAL A 280 56.77 -38.00 32.39
CA VAL A 280 55.89 -37.05 31.68
C VAL A 280 56.36 -36.88 30.23
N HIS A 281 55.41 -36.92 29.30
CA HIS A 281 55.62 -36.65 27.89
C HIS A 281 54.64 -35.60 27.40
N TYR A 282 55.03 -34.83 26.39
CA TYR A 282 54.26 -33.72 25.85
C TYR A 282 53.84 -34.00 24.41
N ILE A 283 52.63 -33.57 24.06
CA ILE A 283 52.06 -33.60 22.70
C ILE A 283 51.64 -32.19 22.33
N ASP A 284 52.07 -31.72 21.16
CA ASP A 284 51.68 -30.42 20.60
C ASP A 284 51.59 -30.50 19.06
N LYS A 285 51.07 -29.46 18.40
CA LYS A 285 50.87 -29.39 16.94
C LYS A 285 50.22 -30.65 16.37
N ALA A 286 49.08 -31.02 16.94
CA ALA A 286 48.30 -32.14 16.41
C ALA A 286 47.59 -31.74 15.11
N GLY A 287 47.58 -32.63 14.13
CA GLY A 287 46.85 -32.42 12.89
C GLY A 287 46.24 -33.69 12.36
N PHE A 288 45.13 -33.53 11.65
CA PHE A 288 44.46 -34.60 10.92
C PHE A 288 44.02 -34.05 9.57
N PHE A 289 44.53 -34.58 8.48
CA PHE A 289 44.38 -34.03 7.13
C PHE A 289 43.85 -35.09 6.18
N GLU A 290 43.04 -34.68 5.22
CA GLU A 290 42.77 -35.49 4.04
C GLU A 290 44.00 -35.48 3.10
N GLY A 291 44.31 -36.63 2.50
CA GLY A 291 45.48 -36.85 1.66
C GLY A 291 46.74 -37.25 2.44
N THR A 292 47.91 -36.89 1.90
CA THR A 292 49.24 -37.29 2.40
C THR A 292 50.01 -36.16 3.10
N ASN A 293 49.32 -35.09 3.54
CA ASN A 293 50.02 -33.91 4.07
C ASN A 293 50.60 -34.19 5.46
N THR A 294 51.92 -34.06 5.59
CA THR A 294 52.64 -34.22 6.87
C THR A 294 53.03 -32.88 7.51
N ALA A 295 52.82 -31.75 6.83
CA ALA A 295 53.10 -30.43 7.40
C ALA A 295 51.93 -30.02 8.30
N TRP A 296 52.19 -29.81 9.58
CA TRP A 296 51.19 -29.25 10.48
C TRP A 296 50.79 -27.84 10.01
N VAL A 297 49.50 -27.62 9.89
CA VAL A 297 48.90 -26.29 9.76
C VAL A 297 47.88 -26.11 10.86
N ALA A 298 47.79 -24.90 11.39
CA ALA A 298 46.72 -24.56 12.30
C ALA A 298 45.36 -24.75 11.59
N PRO A 299 44.31 -25.21 12.28
CA PRO A 299 42.98 -25.21 11.71
C PRO A 299 42.58 -23.79 11.31
N PRO A 300 41.85 -23.61 10.20
CA PRO A 300 41.36 -22.31 9.80
C PRO A 300 40.51 -21.70 10.92
N PRO A 301 40.43 -20.35 11.01
CA PRO A 301 39.51 -19.71 11.93
C PRO A 301 38.10 -20.26 11.70
N THR A 302 37.34 -20.42 12.79
CA THR A 302 35.99 -21.00 12.82
C THR A 302 34.92 -20.14 12.14
N LEU A 303 35.29 -18.99 11.59
CA LEU A 303 34.40 -18.03 10.95
C LEU A 303 34.88 -17.78 9.53
N ARG A 304 34.02 -18.08 8.55
CA ARG A 304 34.18 -17.62 7.17
C ARG A 304 33.23 -16.46 6.93
N PHE A 305 33.75 -15.39 6.37
CA PHE A 305 32.95 -14.31 5.81
C PHE A 305 32.47 -14.72 4.43
N VAL A 306 31.20 -14.47 4.19
CA VAL A 306 30.49 -14.89 3.00
C VAL A 306 29.63 -13.72 2.58
N ASP A 307 29.91 -13.17 1.40
CA ASP A 307 29.27 -11.97 0.92
C ASP A 307 28.64 -12.25 -0.45
N LEU A 308 27.39 -11.83 -0.60
CA LEU A 308 26.67 -11.81 -1.88
C LEU A 308 26.39 -10.36 -2.26
N VAL A 309 26.62 -10.03 -3.53
CA VAL A 309 26.37 -8.69 -4.06
C VAL A 309 25.34 -8.74 -5.17
N SER A 310 24.50 -7.71 -5.20
CA SER A 310 23.63 -7.46 -6.34
C SER A 310 24.40 -6.75 -7.48
N ASP A 311 23.83 -6.79 -8.68
CA ASP A 311 24.28 -5.93 -9.78
C ASP A 311 24.13 -4.45 -9.39
N PRO A 312 25.09 -3.57 -9.76
CA PRO A 312 24.98 -2.15 -9.47
C PRO A 312 23.80 -1.51 -10.20
N PHE A 313 23.09 -0.62 -9.51
CA PHE A 313 22.03 0.21 -10.08
C PHE A 313 22.35 1.70 -9.90
N ALA A 314 21.86 2.53 -10.81
CA ALA A 314 22.10 3.96 -10.78
C ALA A 314 21.44 4.61 -9.56
N VAL A 315 22.12 5.58 -8.94
CA VAL A 315 21.58 6.35 -7.81
C VAL A 315 21.78 7.85 -8.00
N SER A 316 20.88 8.64 -7.41
CA SER A 316 21.02 10.10 -7.32
C SER A 316 21.59 10.50 -5.97
N GLN A 317 22.49 11.48 -5.97
CA GLN A 317 23.09 12.04 -4.76
C GLN A 317 22.04 12.54 -3.76
N GLY A 318 22.32 12.37 -2.47
CA GLY A 318 21.45 12.77 -1.38
C GLY A 318 20.11 12.03 -1.31
N SER A 319 19.94 10.95 -2.08
CA SER A 319 18.72 10.15 -2.07
C SER A 319 18.72 9.17 -0.90
N LEU A 320 17.57 9.00 -0.26
CA LEU A 320 17.37 8.04 0.82
C LEU A 320 16.74 6.76 0.26
N PHE A 321 17.32 5.63 0.65
CA PHE A 321 16.86 4.30 0.25
C PHE A 321 16.49 3.49 1.48
N PHE A 322 15.43 2.72 1.33
CA PHE A 322 15.04 1.68 2.26
C PHE A 322 15.45 0.34 1.66
N CYS A 323 16.23 -0.43 2.41
CA CYS A 323 16.60 -1.78 2.06
C CYS A 323 16.03 -2.75 3.11
N ARG A 324 15.50 -3.86 2.62
CA ARG A 324 15.00 -4.96 3.44
C ARG A 324 15.44 -6.27 2.83
N ALA A 325 15.86 -7.20 3.66
CA ALA A 325 16.05 -8.59 3.31
C ALA A 325 15.52 -9.45 4.46
N TRP A 326 15.24 -10.71 4.20
CA TRP A 326 14.99 -11.69 5.24
C TRP A 326 16.07 -12.75 5.20
N ALA A 327 16.62 -13.09 6.36
CA ALA A 327 17.66 -14.09 6.49
C ALA A 327 17.17 -15.26 7.35
N ARG A 328 17.62 -16.47 7.02
CA ARG A 328 17.40 -17.66 7.85
C ARG A 328 18.65 -18.54 7.88
N LEU A 329 19.00 -18.99 9.08
CA LEU A 329 20.06 -19.97 9.29
C LEU A 329 19.43 -21.33 9.58
N SER A 330 19.88 -22.41 8.93
CA SER A 330 19.45 -23.79 9.19
C SER A 330 20.63 -24.64 9.67
N GLY A 331 20.39 -25.49 10.67
CA GLY A 331 21.38 -26.44 11.20
C GLY A 331 22.34 -25.87 12.26
N ALA A 332 22.11 -24.67 12.80
CA ALA A 332 23.03 -24.02 13.73
C ALA A 332 22.73 -24.27 15.22
N THR A 333 23.78 -24.34 16.05
CA THR A 333 23.71 -24.31 17.53
C THR A 333 24.35 -23.06 18.15
N ASN A 334 24.88 -22.14 17.34
CA ASN A 334 25.61 -20.97 17.81
C ASN A 334 25.15 -19.70 17.09
N THR A 335 25.07 -18.59 17.84
CA THR A 335 24.73 -17.26 17.33
C THR A 335 25.73 -16.76 16.28
N ARG A 336 25.23 -16.16 15.19
CA ARG A 336 26.04 -15.61 14.09
C ARG A 336 25.55 -14.22 13.68
N ALA A 337 26.47 -13.37 13.25
CA ALA A 337 26.13 -12.05 12.73
C ALA A 337 25.80 -12.14 11.24
N VAL A 338 24.66 -11.60 10.86
CA VAL A 338 24.28 -11.34 9.47
C VAL A 338 24.00 -9.84 9.35
N SER A 339 24.53 -9.22 8.29
CA SER A 339 24.31 -7.82 7.96
C SER A 339 23.75 -7.67 6.56
N LEU A 340 22.98 -6.59 6.42
CA LEU A 340 22.62 -6.00 5.14
C LEU A 340 23.48 -4.73 5.00
N ASP A 341 24.24 -4.65 3.93
CA ASP A 341 25.13 -3.52 3.67
C ASP A 341 24.80 -2.92 2.29
N VAL A 342 25.11 -1.64 2.10
CA VAL A 342 24.98 -0.98 0.80
C VAL A 342 26.34 -0.42 0.44
N GLU A 343 26.82 -0.78 -0.75
CA GLU A 343 28.07 -0.25 -1.29
C GLU A 343 27.78 0.75 -2.39
N TYR A 344 28.52 1.86 -2.39
CA TYR A 344 28.44 2.93 -3.39
C TYR A 344 29.64 2.88 -4.32
N LEU A 345 29.41 2.95 -5.63
CA LEU A 345 30.45 3.06 -6.63
C LEU A 345 30.80 4.53 -6.85
N ASP A 346 32.04 4.89 -6.52
CA ASP A 346 32.63 6.19 -6.86
C ASP A 346 33.32 6.09 -8.24
N GLU A 347 32.90 6.92 -9.21
CA GLU A 347 33.49 6.94 -10.56
C GLU A 347 34.92 7.49 -10.59
N ALA A 348 35.29 8.34 -9.63
CA ALA A 348 36.59 9.02 -9.66
C ALA A 348 37.75 8.06 -9.41
N ASP A 349 37.55 7.05 -8.57
CA ASP A 349 38.57 6.06 -8.22
C ASP A 349 38.16 4.61 -8.53
N ASN A 350 36.90 4.39 -8.95
CA ASN A 350 36.32 3.07 -9.22
C ASN A 350 36.44 2.15 -8.00
N ILE A 351 36.31 2.73 -6.79
CA ILE A 351 36.29 2.05 -5.51
C ILE A 351 34.83 1.96 -5.03
N MET A 352 34.50 0.82 -4.41
CA MET A 352 33.23 0.63 -3.73
C MET A 352 33.41 1.02 -2.26
N ASP A 353 32.77 2.10 -1.83
CA ASP A 353 32.71 2.48 -0.42
C ASP A 353 31.51 1.79 0.23
N SER A 354 31.76 1.02 1.29
CA SER A 354 30.71 0.28 2.01
C SER A 354 30.20 1.06 3.20
N ASP A 355 28.88 1.24 3.28
CA ASP A 355 28.21 1.59 4.53
C ASP A 355 27.36 0.39 5.00
N SER A 356 27.51 0.03 6.27
CA SER A 356 26.82 -1.12 6.87
C SER A 356 25.50 -0.72 7.54
N PHE A 357 24.40 -1.40 7.20
CA PHE A 357 23.04 -1.01 7.64
C PHE A 357 22.22 -2.19 8.18
N GLY A 358 22.25 -2.36 9.51
CA GLY A 358 21.45 -3.38 10.18
C GLY A 358 22.21 -4.70 10.28
N ALA A 359 22.96 -4.84 11.38
CA ALA A 359 23.53 -6.10 11.79
C ALA A 359 22.61 -6.72 12.84
N THR A 360 22.16 -7.95 12.61
CA THR A 360 21.45 -8.71 13.63
C THR A 360 22.22 -9.97 13.97
N LEU A 361 22.08 -10.40 15.21
CA LEU A 361 22.55 -11.70 15.64
C LEU A 361 21.43 -12.70 15.37
N LEU A 362 21.66 -13.60 14.42
CA LEU A 362 20.82 -14.79 14.27
C LEU A 362 21.20 -15.75 15.40
N ASP A 363 20.34 -15.86 16.43
CA ASP A 363 20.37 -17.01 17.33
C ASP A 363 19.62 -18.19 16.71
N SER A 364 19.82 -19.39 17.25
CA SER A 364 19.36 -20.66 16.66
C SER A 364 17.83 -20.87 16.72
N THR A 365 17.02 -19.82 16.59
CA THR A 365 15.57 -19.95 16.51
C THR A 365 15.14 -20.22 15.05
N ASP A 366 14.37 -21.29 14.86
CA ASP A 366 13.78 -21.67 13.57
C ASP A 366 12.82 -20.57 13.08
N GLY A 367 13.33 -19.62 12.31
CA GLY A 367 12.53 -18.53 11.76
C GLY A 367 13.31 -17.63 10.79
N TRP A 368 12.57 -16.94 9.93
CA TRP A 368 13.10 -15.86 9.10
C TRP A 368 13.22 -14.60 9.95
N VAL A 369 14.38 -13.95 9.93
CA VAL A 369 14.66 -12.71 10.65
C VAL A 369 14.79 -11.56 9.65
N PRO A 370 14.12 -10.42 9.88
CA PRO A 370 14.22 -9.29 8.98
C PRO A 370 15.55 -8.56 9.22
N LEU A 371 16.21 -8.22 8.12
CA LEU A 371 17.29 -7.25 8.05
C LEU A 371 16.69 -5.99 7.41
N VAL A 372 16.73 -4.87 8.13
CA VAL A 372 16.14 -3.62 7.67
C VAL A 372 17.16 -2.51 7.87
N GLY A 373 17.36 -1.71 6.82
CA GLY A 373 18.29 -0.60 6.84
C GLY A 373 17.75 0.59 6.04
N THR A 374 18.21 1.77 6.41
CA THR A 374 18.03 2.99 5.62
C THR A 374 19.40 3.54 5.29
N ALA A 375 19.64 3.85 4.02
CA ALA A 375 20.91 4.30 3.52
C ALA A 375 20.74 5.65 2.81
N LEU A 376 21.52 6.65 3.20
CA LEU A 376 21.59 7.93 2.50
C LEU A 376 22.75 7.84 1.51
N VAL A 377 22.49 8.03 0.21
CA VAL A 377 23.57 8.13 -0.77
C VAL A 377 24.45 9.32 -0.41
N SER A 378 25.75 9.07 -0.30
CA SER A 378 26.78 10.06 -0.04
C SER A 378 26.58 11.33 -0.87
N ASP A 379 26.84 12.49 -0.28
CA ASP A 379 26.85 13.78 -0.98
C ASP A 379 28.07 13.91 -1.93
N ASN A 380 28.89 12.86 -2.05
CA ASN A 380 30.01 12.82 -2.99
C ASN A 380 29.50 12.90 -4.43
N PRO A 381 29.89 13.93 -5.21
CA PRO A 381 29.46 14.12 -6.58
C PRO A 381 29.86 12.99 -7.55
N ASP A 382 30.83 12.17 -7.15
CA ASP A 382 31.39 11.11 -7.97
C ASP A 382 30.67 9.75 -7.76
N VAL A 383 29.72 9.67 -6.82
CA VAL A 383 28.87 8.46 -6.63
C VAL A 383 27.77 8.41 -7.68
N VAL A 384 27.76 7.33 -8.47
CA VAL A 384 26.82 7.15 -9.60
C VAL A 384 25.96 5.91 -9.50
N ALA A 385 26.40 4.90 -8.74
CA ALA A 385 25.70 3.65 -8.59
C ALA A 385 25.82 3.13 -7.16
N ALA A 386 24.88 2.28 -6.76
CA ALA A 386 24.93 1.54 -5.52
C ALA A 386 24.63 0.06 -5.78
N ARG A 387 25.01 -0.80 -4.84
CA ARG A 387 24.61 -2.21 -4.82
C ARG A 387 24.35 -2.66 -3.39
N ILE A 388 23.48 -3.65 -3.25
CA ILE A 388 23.23 -4.34 -1.99
C ILE A 388 24.29 -5.41 -1.79
N VAL A 389 24.78 -5.51 -0.55
CA VAL A 389 25.65 -6.58 -0.09
C VAL A 389 24.98 -7.31 1.08
N LEU A 390 24.89 -8.62 0.98
CA LEU A 390 24.40 -9.49 2.04
C LEU A 390 25.62 -10.21 2.63
N SER A 391 25.97 -9.87 3.85
CA SER A 391 27.19 -10.36 4.49
C SER A 391 26.86 -11.24 5.69
N ALA A 392 27.57 -12.35 5.83
CA ALA A 392 27.39 -13.24 6.97
C ALA A 392 28.69 -13.90 7.41
N SER A 393 28.78 -14.12 8.71
CA SER A 393 29.84 -14.94 9.30
C SER A 393 29.28 -16.32 9.62
N ILE A 394 29.69 -17.36 8.89
CA ILE A 394 29.16 -18.73 9.05
C ILE A 394 30.26 -19.75 9.37
N ASP A 395 29.88 -20.82 10.07
CA ASP A 395 30.74 -21.99 10.31
C ASP A 395 30.49 -23.03 9.20
N PRO A 396 31.50 -23.40 8.39
CA PRO A 396 31.32 -24.28 7.25
C PRO A 396 30.98 -25.73 7.63
N SER A 397 31.01 -26.10 8.93
CA SER A 397 30.95 -27.49 9.35
C SER A 397 29.55 -28.14 9.38
N ASN A 398 28.45 -27.40 9.13
CA ASN A 398 27.08 -27.93 8.84
C ASN A 398 25.98 -26.85 8.71
N GLN A 399 26.33 -25.58 8.45
CA GLN A 399 25.35 -24.47 8.44
C GLN A 399 24.96 -24.08 7.02
N ARG A 400 23.65 -23.89 6.79
CA ARG A 400 23.09 -23.34 5.54
C ARG A 400 22.46 -21.99 5.83
N LEU A 401 22.73 -21.00 4.98
CA LEU A 401 22.21 -19.64 5.09
C LEU A 401 21.34 -19.34 3.88
N PHE A 402 20.15 -18.79 4.13
CA PHE A 402 19.16 -18.44 3.11
C PHE A 402 18.80 -16.95 3.23
N PHE A 403 18.59 -16.31 2.07
CA PHE A 403 18.06 -14.96 1.94
C PHE A 403 16.82 -14.95 1.04
N ASP A 404 15.83 -14.13 1.38
CA ASP A 404 14.59 -13.98 0.62
C ASP A 404 14.00 -12.56 0.80
N ASP A 405 13.05 -12.17 -0.04
CA ASP A 405 12.36 -10.87 -0.05
C ASP A 405 13.35 -9.68 0.02
N VAL A 406 14.38 -9.69 -0.83
CA VAL A 406 15.40 -8.63 -0.87
C VAL A 406 14.89 -7.44 -1.68
N ILE A 407 14.37 -6.44 -0.96
CA ILE A 407 13.71 -5.27 -1.52
C ILE A 407 14.58 -4.04 -1.27
N MET A 408 14.76 -3.23 -2.31
CA MET A 408 15.26 -1.86 -2.19
C MET A 408 14.33 -0.88 -2.88
N ARG A 409 13.95 0.16 -2.15
CA ARG A 409 13.04 1.20 -2.63
C ARG A 409 13.60 2.56 -2.25
N TYR A 410 13.45 3.54 -3.13
CA TYR A 410 13.54 4.93 -2.70
C TYR A 410 12.51 5.18 -1.58
N ALA A 411 12.88 5.92 -0.55
CA ALA A 411 12.13 6.06 0.71
C ALA A 411 10.78 6.82 0.58
N ARG A 412 10.22 6.93 -0.62
CA ARG A 412 9.27 7.98 -0.96
C ARG A 412 7.97 7.37 -1.48
N SER A 413 7.12 7.00 -0.53
CA SER A 413 5.81 6.44 -0.79
C SER A 413 4.80 7.54 -1.09
N THR A 414 4.17 7.51 -2.26
CA THR A 414 2.98 8.34 -2.49
C THR A 414 1.84 7.82 -1.61
N LEU A 415 0.82 8.64 -1.31
CA LEU A 415 -0.39 8.18 -0.62
C LEU A 415 -1.03 6.97 -1.35
N ALA A 416 -0.87 6.90 -2.67
CA ALA A 416 -1.31 5.79 -3.49
C ALA A 416 -0.50 4.50 -3.24
N SER A 417 0.83 4.58 -3.13
CA SER A 417 1.65 3.40 -2.80
C SER A 417 1.46 2.94 -1.35
N PHE A 418 1.24 3.88 -0.43
CA PHE A 418 0.88 3.56 0.95
C PHE A 418 -0.48 2.84 1.03
N THR A 419 -1.45 3.27 0.22
CA THR A 419 -2.75 2.59 0.12
C THR A 419 -2.62 1.22 -0.55
N ALA A 420 -1.74 1.06 -1.54
CA ALA A 420 -1.47 -0.23 -2.18
C ALA A 420 -0.76 -1.22 -1.24
N GLU A 421 0.13 -0.72 -0.36
CA GLU A 421 0.92 -1.54 0.56
C GLU A 421 0.16 -1.91 1.84
N TYR A 422 -0.60 -0.98 2.41
CA TYR A 422 -1.27 -1.15 3.70
C TYR A 422 -2.79 -1.25 3.60
N GLY A 423 -3.32 -1.11 2.40
CA GLY A 423 -4.73 -1.29 2.13
C GLY A 423 -5.04 -2.72 1.72
N GLU A 424 -6.03 -3.31 2.40
CA GLU A 424 -6.75 -4.49 1.89
C GLU A 424 -8.04 -4.07 1.16
N PRO A 425 -8.11 -4.17 -0.19
CA PRO A 425 -9.33 -3.89 -0.90
C PRO A 425 -10.36 -4.98 -0.60
N TYR A 426 -11.63 -4.61 -0.50
CA TYR A 426 -12.70 -5.58 -0.27
C TYR A 426 -12.98 -6.47 -1.49
N ASN A 427 -12.45 -6.11 -2.66
CA ASN A 427 -12.65 -6.77 -3.94
C ASN A 427 -11.31 -7.07 -4.64
N SER A 428 -11.27 -8.14 -5.44
CA SER A 428 -10.10 -8.54 -6.23
C SER A 428 -9.75 -7.58 -7.39
N GLY A 429 -10.66 -6.66 -7.72
CA GLY A 429 -10.48 -5.65 -8.79
C GLY A 429 -9.61 -4.45 -8.39
N GLY A 430 -8.92 -4.51 -7.26
CA GLY A 430 -8.04 -3.46 -6.76
C GLY A 430 -8.77 -2.31 -6.07
N TRP A 431 -7.99 -1.29 -5.72
CA TRP A 431 -8.45 -0.13 -4.98
C TRP A 431 -9.34 0.78 -5.81
N ARG A 432 -10.52 1.11 -5.26
CA ARG A 432 -11.36 2.21 -5.74
C ARG A 432 -11.35 3.34 -4.71
N PRO A 433 -11.31 4.62 -5.13
CA PRO A 433 -11.43 5.75 -4.21
C PRO A 433 -12.74 5.66 -3.41
N SER A 434 -12.67 5.86 -2.10
CA SER A 434 -13.87 5.99 -1.27
C SER A 434 -14.64 7.25 -1.68
N THR A 435 -15.97 7.15 -1.78
CA THR A 435 -16.84 8.27 -2.12
C THR A 435 -17.61 8.71 -0.87
N LYS A 436 -17.95 10.01 -0.80
CA LYS A 436 -18.68 10.58 0.35
C LYS A 436 -19.58 11.72 -0.08
N VAL A 437 -20.79 11.75 0.46
CA VAL A 437 -21.71 12.90 0.41
C VAL A 437 -22.00 13.39 1.82
N ARG A 438 -22.09 14.71 1.99
CA ARG A 438 -22.53 15.36 3.22
C ARG A 438 -23.60 16.37 2.86
N ALA A 439 -24.73 16.33 3.55
CA ALA A 439 -25.79 17.30 3.40
C ALA A 439 -26.07 18.01 4.72
N ALA A 440 -26.20 19.33 4.69
CA ALA A 440 -26.68 20.21 5.76
C ALA A 440 -28.09 20.68 5.38
N LEU A 441 -29.07 19.98 5.93
CA LEU A 441 -30.49 20.13 5.63
C LEU A 441 -31.23 20.69 6.86
N TRP A 442 -32.52 20.97 6.68
CA TRP A 442 -33.43 21.41 7.72
C TRP A 442 -34.60 20.45 7.83
N LEU A 443 -34.97 20.10 9.06
CA LEU A 443 -36.12 19.26 9.35
C LEU A 443 -37.41 19.89 8.82
N ARG A 444 -38.14 19.14 7.99
CA ARG A 444 -39.40 19.55 7.36
C ARG A 444 -40.59 18.86 7.99
N ASN A 445 -40.48 17.56 8.18
CA ASN A 445 -41.56 16.74 8.68
C ASN A 445 -41.00 15.65 9.57
N ARG A 446 -41.79 15.26 10.56
CA ARG A 446 -41.54 14.10 11.42
C ARG A 446 -42.84 13.32 11.55
N THR A 447 -42.79 12.06 11.18
CA THR A 447 -43.88 11.10 11.44
C THR A 447 -43.38 10.05 12.43
N VAL A 448 -44.13 9.85 13.52
CA VAL A 448 -43.82 8.81 14.52
C VAL A 448 -44.87 7.72 14.41
N ASP A 449 -44.43 6.50 14.17
CA ASP A 449 -45.27 5.31 14.25
C ASP A 449 -45.00 4.61 15.58
N HIS A 450 -45.92 4.77 16.53
CA HIS A 450 -45.80 4.15 17.86
C HIS A 450 -46.04 2.64 17.85
N GLU A 451 -46.73 2.10 16.84
CA GLU A 451 -46.98 0.66 16.73
C GLU A 451 -45.74 -0.04 16.16
N ALA A 452 -45.17 0.52 15.09
CA ALA A 452 -43.93 0.02 14.51
C ALA A 452 -42.69 0.37 15.36
N GLY A 453 -42.80 1.36 16.24
CA GLY A 453 -41.68 1.86 17.02
C GLY A 453 -40.63 2.54 16.14
N THR A 454 -41.07 3.28 15.11
CA THR A 454 -40.19 3.96 14.15
C THR A 454 -40.49 5.46 14.06
N VAL A 455 -39.50 6.21 13.59
CA VAL A 455 -39.64 7.63 13.26
C VAL A 455 -39.14 7.87 11.83
N THR A 456 -39.96 8.54 11.03
CA THR A 456 -39.61 9.03 9.69
C THR A 456 -39.35 10.53 9.75
N ILE A 457 -38.16 10.93 9.32
CA ILE A 457 -37.69 12.31 9.25
C ILE A 457 -37.57 12.70 7.78
N GLU A 458 -38.20 13.79 7.39
CA GLU A 458 -37.99 14.42 6.09
C GLU A 458 -37.22 15.72 6.29
N ALA A 459 -36.14 15.90 5.55
CA ALA A 459 -35.30 17.09 5.60
C ALA A 459 -35.05 17.66 4.20
N ALA A 460 -34.83 18.96 4.10
CA ALA A 460 -34.63 19.65 2.83
C ALA A 460 -33.51 20.68 2.89
N SER A 461 -32.94 21.04 1.74
CA SER A 461 -31.99 22.15 1.61
C SER A 461 -32.64 23.49 2.00
N ALA A 462 -31.80 24.50 2.26
CA ALA A 462 -32.24 25.80 2.79
C ALA A 462 -33.16 26.59 1.84
N ASP A 463 -33.18 26.24 0.55
CA ASP A 463 -34.09 26.80 -0.45
C ASP A 463 -35.56 26.45 -0.23
N ALA A 464 -35.87 25.39 0.53
CA ALA A 464 -37.23 25.14 1.01
C ALA A 464 -37.80 26.35 1.79
N ALA A 465 -36.96 27.05 2.56
CA ALA A 465 -37.40 28.18 3.37
C ALA A 465 -37.93 29.36 2.53
N LEU A 466 -37.49 29.47 1.26
CA LEU A 466 -38.01 30.48 0.33
C LEU A 466 -39.45 30.19 -0.08
N THR A 467 -39.87 28.92 -0.06
CA THR A 467 -41.26 28.53 -0.32
C THR A 467 -42.16 28.68 0.91
N ASP A 468 -41.60 28.63 2.11
CA ASP A 468 -42.37 28.76 3.35
C ASP A 468 -42.58 30.20 3.78
N TYR A 469 -41.54 31.03 3.66
CA TYR A 469 -41.57 32.38 4.17
C TYR A 469 -42.27 33.30 3.17
N SER A 470 -43.43 33.81 3.59
CA SER A 470 -44.11 34.94 2.97
C SER A 470 -43.68 36.23 3.65
N LEU A 471 -43.53 37.32 2.89
CA LEU A 471 -43.16 38.61 3.46
C LEU A 471 -44.20 39.06 4.48
N THR A 472 -43.81 39.11 5.77
CA THR A 472 -44.71 39.54 6.86
C THR A 472 -44.70 41.05 7.10
N SER A 473 -43.96 41.81 6.29
CA SER A 473 -43.91 43.26 6.36
C SER A 473 -45.26 43.87 5.97
N ARG A 474 -45.61 45.03 6.54
CA ARG A 474 -46.78 45.82 6.10
C ARG A 474 -46.49 46.71 4.90
N THR A 475 -45.23 46.85 4.56
CA THR A 475 -44.75 47.65 3.43
C THR A 475 -43.94 46.76 2.50
N VAL A 476 -43.99 47.06 1.22
CA VAL A 476 -43.12 46.43 0.22
C VAL A 476 -41.66 46.55 0.62
N LEU A 477 -40.86 45.53 0.29
CA LEU A 477 -39.41 45.60 0.39
C LEU A 477 -38.83 45.74 -1.01
N THR A 478 -37.96 46.73 -1.20
CA THR A 478 -37.29 46.97 -2.49
C THR A 478 -35.79 46.77 -2.32
N PRO A 479 -35.12 46.06 -3.25
CA PRO A 479 -33.67 45.91 -3.21
C PRO A 479 -32.98 47.28 -3.34
N SER A 480 -31.76 47.38 -2.81
CA SER A 480 -30.96 48.62 -2.89
C SER A 480 -30.44 48.92 -4.30
N GLY A 481 -30.38 47.91 -5.14
CA GLY A 481 -30.03 48.00 -6.56
C GLY A 481 -31.13 47.39 -7.44
N SER A 482 -30.91 47.40 -8.75
CA SER A 482 -31.89 46.96 -9.73
C SER A 482 -31.49 45.66 -10.43
N THR A 483 -30.46 44.94 -9.96
CA THR A 483 -30.03 43.69 -10.61
C THR A 483 -30.77 42.47 -10.05
N VAL A 484 -30.78 41.37 -10.81
CA VAL A 484 -31.30 40.07 -10.32
C VAL A 484 -30.60 39.66 -9.02
N ARG A 485 -29.28 39.86 -8.97
CA ARG A 485 -28.46 39.55 -7.79
C ARG A 485 -28.86 40.38 -6.57
N ASP A 486 -29.20 41.66 -6.76
CA ASP A 486 -29.70 42.51 -5.66
C ASP A 486 -31.04 41.99 -5.12
N CYS A 487 -31.94 41.56 -6.02
CA CYS A 487 -33.22 40.96 -5.64
C CYS A 487 -33.02 39.67 -4.85
N VAL A 488 -32.12 38.79 -5.31
CA VAL A 488 -31.79 37.54 -4.61
C VAL A 488 -31.19 37.83 -3.24
N ASN A 489 -30.18 38.72 -3.15
CA ASN A 489 -29.53 39.06 -1.89
C ASN A 489 -30.49 39.72 -0.88
N LEU A 490 -31.45 40.53 -1.34
CA LEU A 490 -32.51 41.06 -0.47
C LEU A 490 -33.29 39.92 0.19
N VAL A 491 -33.77 38.97 -0.61
CA VAL A 491 -34.62 37.87 -0.12
C VAL A 491 -33.85 36.90 0.74
N LEU A 492 -32.63 36.51 0.35
CA LEU A 492 -31.76 35.64 1.13
C LEU A 492 -31.38 36.29 2.47
N GLY A 493 -31.03 37.58 2.44
CA GLY A 493 -30.67 38.34 3.64
C GLY A 493 -31.85 38.47 4.59
N HIS A 494 -33.04 38.75 4.06
CA HIS A 494 -34.25 38.91 4.88
C HIS A 494 -34.79 37.58 5.43
N THR A 495 -34.79 36.51 4.62
CA THR A 495 -35.43 35.23 4.99
C THR A 495 -34.51 34.33 5.83
N LEU A 496 -33.23 34.33 5.48
CA LEU A 496 -32.25 33.34 5.96
C LEU A 496 -31.00 33.96 6.56
N ASN A 497 -30.85 35.29 6.52
CA ASN A 497 -29.60 35.98 6.85
C ASN A 497 -28.40 35.42 6.05
N ALA A 498 -28.64 35.16 4.76
CA ALA A 498 -27.66 34.62 3.81
C ALA A 498 -27.44 35.58 2.64
N ALA A 499 -26.41 35.35 1.84
CA ALA A 499 -26.12 36.09 0.61
C ALA A 499 -25.49 35.16 -0.42
N LEU A 500 -25.58 35.55 -1.69
CA LEU A 500 -24.85 34.88 -2.77
C LEU A 500 -23.34 35.11 -2.63
N PRO A 501 -22.50 34.11 -2.98
CA PRO A 501 -21.07 34.31 -3.18
C PRO A 501 -20.77 35.41 -4.22
N ALA A 502 -19.60 36.03 -4.12
CA ALA A 502 -19.16 37.02 -5.11
C ALA A 502 -19.09 36.43 -6.52
N GLY A 503 -19.54 37.19 -7.53
CA GLY A 503 -19.56 36.78 -8.93
C GLY A 503 -20.38 37.73 -9.80
N ASP A 504 -20.34 37.53 -11.12
CA ASP A 504 -20.98 38.44 -12.09
C ASP A 504 -22.35 37.97 -12.57
N THR A 505 -22.70 36.70 -12.32
CA THR A 505 -24.01 36.14 -12.67
C THR A 505 -25.12 36.87 -11.91
N GLY A 506 -26.17 37.28 -12.63
CA GLY A 506 -27.29 38.05 -12.08
C GLY A 506 -27.11 39.57 -12.13
N SER A 507 -26.15 40.09 -12.91
CA SER A 507 -25.93 41.52 -13.14
C SER A 507 -26.97 42.18 -14.06
N GLN A 508 -27.88 41.41 -14.65
CA GLN A 508 -28.95 41.92 -15.50
C GLN A 508 -29.93 42.79 -14.71
N THR A 509 -30.35 43.91 -15.30
CA THR A 509 -31.31 44.85 -14.70
C THR A 509 -32.73 44.31 -14.78
N VAL A 510 -33.46 44.39 -13.67
CA VAL A 510 -34.88 44.09 -13.52
C VAL A 510 -35.69 45.36 -13.70
N GLU A 511 -36.83 45.27 -14.39
CA GLU A 511 -37.77 46.38 -14.57
C GLU A 511 -38.24 46.96 -13.23
N ALA A 512 -38.35 48.29 -13.14
CA ALA A 512 -38.58 48.99 -11.88
C ALA A 512 -39.85 48.53 -11.14
N ASP A 513 -40.92 48.24 -11.89
CA ASP A 513 -42.20 47.80 -11.34
C ASP A 513 -42.16 46.37 -10.78
N ALA A 514 -41.15 45.57 -11.14
CA ALA A 514 -40.97 44.19 -10.67
C ALA A 514 -39.98 44.07 -9.49
N LEU A 515 -39.35 45.18 -9.07
CA LEU A 515 -38.43 45.24 -7.92
C LEU A 515 -39.10 45.13 -6.54
N PRO A 516 -40.33 45.62 -6.31
CA PRO A 516 -40.97 45.47 -5.01
C PRO A 516 -41.33 44.00 -4.72
N TRP A 517 -40.94 43.51 -3.54
CA TRP A 517 -41.45 42.28 -2.96
C TRP A 517 -42.67 42.60 -2.09
N GLU A 518 -43.82 42.03 -2.46
CA GLU A 518 -45.12 42.38 -1.90
C GLU A 518 -45.42 41.62 -0.59
N PRO A 519 -46.11 42.26 0.39
CA PRO A 519 -46.62 41.59 1.58
C PRO A 519 -47.45 40.34 1.25
N GLY A 520 -47.13 39.22 1.89
CA GLY A 520 -47.81 37.94 1.67
C GLY A 520 -47.28 37.12 0.49
N GLU A 521 -46.40 37.67 -0.36
CA GLU A 521 -45.73 36.91 -1.41
C GLU A 521 -44.57 36.08 -0.81
N THR A 522 -44.45 34.81 -1.19
CA THR A 522 -43.31 33.99 -0.75
C THR A 522 -42.01 34.44 -1.42
N GLY A 523 -40.88 34.26 -0.74
CA GLY A 523 -39.58 34.59 -1.31
C GLY A 523 -39.31 33.88 -2.65
N TRP A 524 -39.75 32.62 -2.78
CA TRP A 524 -39.62 31.86 -4.02
C TRP A 524 -40.57 32.35 -5.12
N GLN A 525 -41.83 32.68 -4.82
CA GLN A 525 -42.74 33.27 -5.81
C GLN A 525 -42.16 34.57 -6.39
N TYR A 526 -41.67 35.44 -5.50
CA TYR A 526 -41.04 36.69 -5.89
C TYR A 526 -39.82 36.48 -6.80
N LEU A 527 -38.90 35.59 -6.41
CA LEU A 527 -37.66 35.36 -7.13
C LEU A 527 -37.81 34.53 -8.41
N SER A 528 -38.69 33.53 -8.42
CA SER A 528 -38.76 32.53 -9.50
C SER A 528 -39.08 33.14 -10.88
N SER A 529 -39.87 34.21 -10.91
CA SER A 529 -40.21 34.95 -12.13
C SER A 529 -39.06 35.86 -12.59
N ILE A 530 -38.39 36.56 -11.68
CA ILE A 530 -37.26 37.44 -11.97
C ILE A 530 -36.12 36.60 -12.52
N ILE A 531 -35.73 35.56 -11.80
CA ILE A 531 -34.64 34.65 -12.18
C ILE A 531 -34.97 33.94 -13.49
N GLY A 532 -36.18 33.40 -13.61
CA GLY A 532 -36.60 32.68 -14.80
C GLY A 532 -36.64 33.56 -16.05
N THR A 533 -36.90 34.87 -15.91
CA THR A 533 -36.85 35.84 -17.02
C THR A 533 -35.48 35.87 -17.70
N PHE A 534 -34.42 35.76 -16.92
CA PHE A 534 -33.06 35.74 -17.45
C PHE A 534 -32.55 34.32 -17.76
N GLY A 535 -33.41 33.30 -17.62
CA GLY A 535 -33.02 31.90 -17.78
C GLY A 535 -32.01 31.42 -16.73
N LEU A 536 -31.85 32.16 -15.63
CA LEU A 536 -30.95 31.82 -14.55
C LEU A 536 -31.58 30.76 -13.65
N ARG A 537 -30.79 30.21 -12.74
CA ARG A 537 -31.26 29.31 -11.70
C ARG A 537 -30.66 29.67 -10.36
N LEU A 538 -31.53 29.77 -9.36
CA LEU A 538 -31.17 29.88 -7.96
C LEU A 538 -31.43 28.56 -7.26
N TRP A 539 -30.44 28.07 -6.51
CA TRP A 539 -30.56 26.87 -5.72
C TRP A 539 -29.61 26.93 -4.52
N CYS A 540 -29.88 26.11 -3.51
CA CYS A 540 -28.98 25.90 -2.39
C CYS A 540 -28.51 24.46 -2.46
N ASP A 541 -27.20 24.25 -2.54
CA ASP A 541 -26.64 22.91 -2.62
C ASP A 541 -26.80 22.12 -1.31
N GLU A 542 -26.41 20.86 -1.33
CA GLU A 542 -26.54 20.03 -0.14
C GLU A 542 -25.67 20.51 1.02
N VAL A 543 -24.62 21.31 0.80
CA VAL A 543 -23.74 21.81 1.87
C VAL A 543 -24.19 23.18 2.43
N GLY A 544 -25.26 23.76 1.87
CA GLY A 544 -25.82 25.03 2.31
C GLY A 544 -25.25 26.26 1.59
N LEU A 545 -24.53 26.06 0.48
CA LEU A 545 -24.03 27.15 -0.36
C LEU A 545 -25.09 27.55 -1.39
N TRP A 546 -25.25 28.86 -1.57
CA TRP A 546 -26.21 29.41 -2.52
C TRP A 546 -25.56 29.65 -3.88
N HIS A 547 -26.25 29.23 -4.93
CA HIS A 547 -25.77 29.32 -6.31
C HIS A 547 -26.78 30.09 -7.15
N LEU A 548 -26.29 31.08 -7.90
CA LEU A 548 -27.04 31.77 -8.96
C LEU A 548 -26.26 31.62 -10.26
N GLU A 549 -26.76 30.78 -11.16
CA GLU A 549 -26.01 30.31 -12.33
C GLU A 549 -26.85 30.41 -13.60
N ASP A 550 -26.18 30.53 -14.75
CA ASP A 550 -26.77 30.30 -16.06
C ASP A 550 -26.50 28.84 -16.46
N PRO A 551 -27.54 27.98 -16.52
CA PRO A 551 -27.39 26.57 -16.88
C PRO A 551 -26.69 26.31 -18.21
N GLU A 552 -26.62 27.28 -19.13
CA GLU A 552 -25.93 27.14 -20.42
C GLU A 552 -24.41 27.33 -20.33
N THR A 553 -23.94 27.98 -19.26
CA THR A 553 -22.52 28.32 -19.07
C THR A 553 -21.81 27.40 -18.09
N ILE A 554 -22.55 26.50 -17.43
CA ILE A 554 -21.99 25.55 -16.47
C ILE A 554 -21.10 24.57 -17.22
N VAL A 555 -19.81 24.59 -16.90
CA VAL A 555 -18.85 23.57 -17.32
C VAL A 555 -18.95 22.41 -16.33
N PRO A 556 -19.36 21.20 -16.75
CA PRO A 556 -19.48 20.07 -15.86
C PRO A 556 -18.12 19.76 -15.20
N PRO A 557 -18.04 19.68 -13.86
CA PRO A 557 -16.77 19.49 -13.18
C PRO A 557 -16.24 18.06 -13.32
N ARG A 558 -17.14 17.10 -13.61
CA ARG A 558 -16.83 15.68 -13.76
C ARG A 558 -17.63 15.08 -14.91
N GLN A 559 -17.18 13.92 -15.36
CA GLN A 559 -17.89 13.08 -16.32
C GLN A 559 -18.15 11.70 -15.71
N TRP A 560 -19.39 11.25 -15.81
CA TRP A 560 -19.84 9.93 -15.44
C TRP A 560 -20.16 9.11 -16.69
N ASN A 561 -19.65 7.88 -16.74
CA ASN A 561 -19.85 6.96 -17.87
C ASN A 561 -20.76 5.80 -17.45
N ALA A 562 -21.84 5.59 -18.20
CA ALA A 562 -22.80 4.53 -17.93
C ALA A 562 -23.09 3.68 -19.19
N SER A 563 -23.36 2.40 -18.99
CA SER A 563 -23.85 1.48 -20.01
C SER A 563 -24.80 0.46 -19.37
N VAL A 564 -25.47 -0.34 -20.19
CA VAL A 564 -26.26 -1.48 -19.70
C VAL A 564 -25.42 -2.52 -18.95
N ASP A 565 -24.09 -2.53 -19.12
CA ASP A 565 -23.19 -3.48 -18.46
C ASP A 565 -22.89 -3.09 -17.02
N ASN A 566 -22.97 -1.79 -16.69
CA ASN A 566 -22.66 -1.27 -15.36
C ASN A 566 -23.90 -0.79 -14.59
N ALA A 567 -25.07 -0.80 -15.22
CA ALA A 567 -26.34 -0.44 -14.62
C ALA A 567 -27.09 -1.67 -14.06
N SER A 568 -27.64 -1.56 -12.85
CA SER A 568 -28.60 -2.52 -12.29
C SER A 568 -30.03 -2.32 -12.84
N GLN A 569 -30.34 -1.11 -13.29
CA GLN A 569 -31.59 -0.75 -13.94
C GLN A 569 -31.29 0.26 -15.05
N PHE A 570 -31.95 0.12 -16.20
CA PHE A 570 -31.77 1.03 -17.33
C PHE A 570 -33.13 1.30 -17.97
N ALA A 571 -33.58 2.55 -17.97
CA ALA A 571 -34.82 2.97 -18.62
C ALA A 571 -34.58 4.23 -19.46
N ASP A 572 -34.81 4.12 -20.78
CA ASP A 572 -34.77 5.24 -21.72
C ASP A 572 -36.20 5.64 -22.10
N THR A 573 -36.58 6.86 -21.73
CA THR A 573 -37.95 7.37 -21.93
C THR A 573 -37.90 8.57 -22.87
N ILE A 574 -38.62 8.45 -23.98
CA ILE A 574 -38.95 9.55 -24.90
C ILE A 574 -40.46 9.69 -24.91
N SER A 575 -40.98 10.83 -24.50
CA SER A 575 -42.43 11.03 -24.45
C SER A 575 -42.86 12.41 -24.91
N ARG A 576 -43.92 12.43 -25.72
CA ARG A 576 -44.63 13.65 -26.11
C ARG A 576 -45.73 14.04 -25.13
N ASP A 577 -46.18 13.09 -24.32
CA ASP A 577 -47.33 13.27 -23.40
C ASP A 577 -46.88 13.30 -21.95
N GLN A 578 -45.79 12.59 -21.63
CA GLN A 578 -45.16 12.57 -20.31
C GLN A 578 -43.96 13.50 -20.30
N GLY A 579 -43.72 14.08 -19.12
CA GLY A 579 -42.70 15.12 -18.96
C GLY A 579 -43.19 16.46 -19.50
N ASP A 580 -42.66 17.53 -18.92
CA ASP A 580 -42.92 18.90 -19.30
C ASP A 580 -42.26 19.25 -20.65
N TRP A 581 -42.20 18.32 -21.61
CA TRP A 581 -41.63 18.55 -22.93
C TRP A 581 -42.55 19.44 -23.78
N ALA A 582 -41.93 20.36 -24.52
CA ALA A 582 -42.60 21.27 -25.43
C ALA A 582 -41.62 21.84 -26.45
N ASP A 583 -42.18 22.33 -27.56
CA ASP A 583 -41.46 23.03 -28.62
C ASP A 583 -41.78 24.54 -28.68
N SER A 584 -42.75 24.98 -27.88
CA SER A 584 -43.02 26.39 -27.58
C SER A 584 -43.48 26.61 -26.15
N ALA A 585 -43.32 27.84 -25.67
CA ALA A 585 -43.81 28.26 -24.36
C ALA A 585 -44.39 29.67 -24.45
N VAL A 586 -45.46 29.92 -23.69
CA VAL A 586 -46.10 31.23 -23.56
C VAL A 586 -46.32 31.53 -22.09
N VAL A 587 -45.89 32.70 -21.66
CA VAL A 587 -46.14 33.24 -20.33
C VAL A 587 -47.03 34.45 -20.46
N THR A 588 -48.14 34.45 -19.73
CA THR A 588 -49.03 35.60 -19.60
C THR A 588 -48.80 36.25 -18.24
N TYR A 589 -48.45 37.52 -18.22
CA TYR A 589 -48.30 38.32 -17.01
C TYR A 589 -49.54 39.17 -16.84
N GLU A 590 -50.15 39.13 -15.65
CA GLU A 590 -51.35 39.88 -15.29
C GLU A 590 -51.10 40.61 -13.98
N TRP A 591 -51.33 41.93 -13.92
CA TRP A 591 -51.16 42.69 -12.67
C TRP A 591 -51.95 44.00 -12.72
N ASP A 592 -52.26 44.57 -11.56
CA ASP A 592 -52.75 45.94 -11.47
C ASP A 592 -51.56 46.89 -11.29
N ASP A 593 -51.47 47.94 -12.11
CA ASP A 593 -50.43 48.95 -11.95
C ASP A 593 -50.67 49.85 -10.72
N SER A 594 -49.76 50.80 -10.48
CA SER A 594 -49.86 51.74 -9.34
C SER A 594 -51.11 52.63 -9.34
N ASN A 595 -51.85 52.70 -10.45
CA ASN A 595 -53.13 53.39 -10.56
C ASN A 595 -54.34 52.46 -10.43
N GLY A 596 -54.12 51.17 -10.16
CA GLY A 596 -55.16 50.15 -10.09
C GLY A 596 -55.72 49.73 -11.45
N VAL A 597 -54.97 49.95 -12.54
CA VAL A 597 -55.38 49.53 -13.88
C VAL A 597 -54.81 48.15 -14.18
N ALA A 598 -55.68 47.20 -14.53
CA ALA A 598 -55.27 45.86 -14.96
C ALA A 598 -54.43 45.92 -16.24
N GLN A 599 -53.25 45.33 -16.18
CA GLN A 599 -52.28 45.20 -17.25
C GLN A 599 -52.13 43.71 -17.62
N THR A 600 -51.92 43.46 -18.91
CA THR A 600 -51.59 42.13 -19.43
C THR A 600 -50.40 42.22 -20.38
N ARG A 601 -49.41 41.35 -20.20
CA ARG A 601 -48.27 41.19 -21.12
C ARG A 601 -48.06 39.71 -21.46
N TYR A 602 -47.47 39.48 -22.62
CA TYR A 602 -47.15 38.14 -23.09
C TYR A 602 -45.66 38.04 -23.36
N ASP A 603 -45.05 36.94 -22.93
CA ASP A 603 -43.71 36.49 -23.30
C ASP A 603 -43.86 35.14 -24.00
N ALA A 604 -43.21 34.95 -25.14
CA ALA A 604 -43.36 33.73 -25.93
C ALA A 604 -42.02 33.30 -26.51
N ALA A 605 -41.79 31.98 -26.58
CA ALA A 605 -40.60 31.38 -27.15
C ALA A 605 -40.94 30.09 -27.92
N GLY A 606 -40.12 29.74 -28.89
CA GLY A 606 -40.19 28.47 -29.63
C GLY A 606 -40.87 28.55 -30.99
N VAL A 607 -41.24 27.39 -31.53
CA VAL A 607 -41.76 27.25 -32.89
C VAL A 607 -43.29 27.15 -32.85
N SER A 608 -43.97 27.83 -33.77
CA SER A 608 -45.43 27.75 -33.85
C SER A 608 -45.90 26.37 -34.35
N GLY A 609 -46.99 25.84 -33.78
CA GLY A 609 -47.72 24.68 -34.29
C GLY A 609 -47.46 23.34 -33.60
N GLY A 610 -46.70 23.33 -32.50
CA GLY A 610 -46.39 22.13 -31.73
C GLY A 610 -46.99 22.11 -30.31
N ARG A 611 -46.37 21.36 -29.39
CA ARG A 611 -46.82 21.30 -27.97
C ARG A 611 -46.35 22.57 -27.26
N THR A 612 -47.30 23.41 -26.85
CA THR A 612 -47.03 24.67 -26.13
C THR A 612 -47.26 24.51 -24.62
N ILE A 613 -46.32 24.95 -23.80
CA ILE A 613 -46.54 25.11 -22.35
C ILE A 613 -46.99 26.54 -22.06
N THR A 614 -48.10 26.70 -21.36
CA THR A 614 -48.63 28.01 -20.96
C THR A 614 -48.49 28.20 -19.45
N ARG A 615 -48.12 29.41 -19.02
CA ARG A 615 -48.12 29.78 -17.59
C ARG A 615 -48.65 31.20 -17.41
N THR A 616 -49.61 31.39 -16.52
CA THR A 616 -50.03 32.73 -16.07
C THR A 616 -49.25 33.10 -14.81
N VAL A 617 -48.79 34.35 -14.73
CA VAL A 617 -48.08 34.91 -13.58
C VAL A 617 -48.76 36.21 -13.18
N GLU A 618 -49.30 36.26 -11.97
CA GLU A 618 -50.01 37.42 -11.44
C GLU A 618 -49.02 38.44 -10.86
N ARG A 619 -48.22 39.10 -11.72
CA ARG A 619 -47.22 40.10 -11.32
C ARG A 619 -46.79 41.04 -12.44
N PRO A 620 -46.17 42.20 -12.10
CA PRO A 620 -45.54 43.08 -13.07
C PRO A 620 -44.51 42.37 -13.94
N TYR A 621 -44.53 42.67 -15.24
CA TYR A 621 -43.63 42.09 -16.23
C TYR A 621 -42.17 42.47 -15.92
N PRO A 622 -41.31 41.50 -15.53
CA PRO A 622 -39.92 41.77 -15.16
C PRO A 622 -38.98 41.91 -16.36
N GLY A 623 -39.45 41.59 -17.57
CA GLY A 623 -38.66 41.48 -18.80
C GLY A 623 -39.02 40.23 -19.62
N SER A 624 -38.49 40.11 -20.83
CA SER A 624 -38.69 38.95 -21.70
C SER A 624 -37.69 37.83 -21.39
N GLY A 625 -38.11 36.58 -21.47
CA GLY A 625 -37.21 35.42 -21.46
C GLY A 625 -37.62 34.28 -20.54
N LEU A 626 -38.65 34.45 -19.71
CA LEU A 626 -39.20 33.37 -18.89
C LEU A 626 -39.77 32.25 -19.77
N ALA A 627 -40.45 32.61 -20.85
CA ALA A 627 -40.91 31.63 -21.85
C ALA A 627 -39.73 30.87 -22.46
N ARG A 628 -38.61 31.55 -22.76
CA ARG A 628 -37.39 30.91 -23.26
C ARG A 628 -36.78 29.96 -22.23
N GLY A 629 -36.69 30.36 -20.97
CA GLY A 629 -36.21 29.51 -19.88
C GLY A 629 -37.08 28.26 -19.68
N MET A 630 -38.40 28.43 -19.69
CA MET A 630 -39.37 27.33 -19.63
C MET A 630 -39.20 26.37 -20.81
N LEU A 631 -39.09 26.90 -22.04
CA LEU A 631 -38.89 26.09 -23.23
C LEU A 631 -37.57 25.31 -23.20
N ARG A 632 -36.48 25.92 -22.74
CA ARG A 632 -35.18 25.24 -22.60
C ARG A 632 -35.28 24.05 -21.64
N LYS A 633 -35.90 24.24 -20.47
CA LYS A 633 -36.13 23.16 -19.50
C LYS A 633 -36.98 22.05 -20.14
N ALA A 634 -38.06 22.43 -20.82
CA ALA A 634 -38.94 21.51 -21.51
C ALA A 634 -38.23 20.67 -22.59
N GLN A 635 -37.44 21.32 -23.45
CA GLN A 635 -36.68 20.65 -24.51
C GLN A 635 -35.64 19.68 -23.96
N ALA A 636 -34.98 20.03 -22.84
CA ALA A 636 -34.00 19.16 -22.21
C ALA A 636 -34.61 17.85 -21.65
N LEU A 637 -35.92 17.83 -21.37
CA LEU A 637 -36.66 16.66 -20.88
C LEU A 637 -37.23 15.77 -22.00
N GLY A 638 -36.96 16.07 -23.28
CA GLY A 638 -37.53 15.31 -24.40
C GLY A 638 -37.06 13.85 -24.48
N ARG A 639 -35.89 13.57 -23.89
CA ARG A 639 -35.36 12.23 -23.66
C ARG A 639 -34.71 12.18 -22.29
N VAL A 640 -35.14 11.23 -21.47
CA VAL A 640 -34.64 11.03 -20.11
C VAL A 640 -34.18 9.59 -20.00
N VAL A 641 -32.95 9.39 -19.51
CA VAL A 641 -32.48 8.07 -19.14
C VAL A 641 -32.35 8.02 -17.62
N ASP A 642 -33.08 7.08 -17.01
CA ASP A 642 -33.00 6.72 -15.59
C ASP A 642 -32.15 5.44 -15.45
N LEU A 643 -31.12 5.52 -14.61
CA LEU A 643 -30.10 4.48 -14.44
C LEU A 643 -29.98 4.09 -12.96
N GLY A 644 -30.23 2.83 -12.64
CA GLY A 644 -29.88 2.24 -11.35
C GLY A 644 -28.44 1.73 -11.39
N ALA A 645 -27.65 1.96 -10.35
CA ALA A 645 -26.29 1.46 -10.21
C ALA A 645 -25.90 1.35 -8.71
N PRO A 646 -24.78 0.68 -8.36
CA PRO A 646 -24.21 0.79 -7.01
C PRO A 646 -23.93 2.25 -6.64
N SER A 647 -24.03 2.60 -5.36
CA SER A 647 -23.91 4.01 -4.96
C SER A 647 -22.55 4.59 -5.35
N ASP A 648 -22.54 5.78 -5.96
CA ASP A 648 -21.38 6.65 -6.08
C ASP A 648 -21.74 8.00 -5.47
N TYR A 649 -21.25 8.26 -4.26
CA TYR A 649 -21.57 9.49 -3.53
C TYR A 649 -20.82 10.73 -4.03
N SER A 650 -20.00 10.61 -5.08
CA SER A 650 -19.32 11.75 -5.70
C SER A 650 -20.15 12.45 -6.77
N LEU A 651 -21.15 11.76 -7.34
CA LEU A 651 -22.00 12.29 -8.40
C LEU A 651 -22.88 13.42 -7.90
N ARG A 652 -23.10 14.42 -8.74
CA ARG A 652 -24.01 15.55 -8.48
C ARG A 652 -24.83 15.86 -9.72
N PRO A 653 -26.00 16.50 -9.55
CA PRO A 653 -26.61 17.20 -10.67
C PRO A 653 -25.61 18.17 -11.31
N TYR A 654 -25.72 18.34 -12.63
CA TYR A 654 -24.79 19.05 -13.52
C TYR A 654 -23.46 18.36 -13.87
N ASP A 655 -23.13 17.21 -13.28
CA ASP A 655 -22.03 16.39 -13.83
C ASP A 655 -22.38 15.93 -15.26
N ALA A 656 -21.37 15.84 -16.12
CA ALA A 656 -21.57 15.36 -17.48
C ALA A 656 -21.91 13.87 -17.44
N ALA A 657 -22.91 13.47 -18.21
CA ALA A 657 -23.28 12.06 -18.36
C ALA A 657 -22.96 11.62 -19.79
N GLN A 658 -22.19 10.54 -19.92
CA GLN A 658 -21.97 9.85 -21.18
C GLN A 658 -22.54 8.44 -21.06
N VAL A 659 -23.63 8.18 -21.77
CA VAL A 659 -24.42 6.95 -21.63
C VAL A 659 -24.40 6.19 -22.95
N THR A 660 -23.97 4.93 -22.91
CA THR A 660 -24.06 4.02 -24.05
C THR A 660 -25.40 3.30 -24.01
N ILE A 661 -26.25 3.59 -24.99
CA ILE A 661 -27.58 3.03 -25.14
C ILE A 661 -27.52 1.93 -26.22
N PRO A 662 -28.01 0.71 -25.97
CA PRO A 662 -27.85 -0.42 -26.90
C PRO A 662 -28.26 -0.13 -28.35
N ASP A 663 -29.38 0.59 -28.53
CA ASP A 663 -29.95 0.85 -29.86
C ASP A 663 -29.71 2.27 -30.38
N ALA A 664 -29.16 3.17 -29.55
CA ALA A 664 -28.96 4.58 -29.93
C ALA A 664 -27.50 5.03 -29.84
N GLY A 665 -26.58 4.10 -29.55
CA GLY A 665 -25.17 4.37 -29.43
C GLY A 665 -24.84 5.26 -28.22
N LEU A 666 -23.77 6.03 -28.36
CA LEU A 666 -23.23 6.89 -27.34
C LEU A 666 -24.01 8.20 -27.32
N THR A 667 -24.53 8.54 -26.16
CA THR A 667 -25.24 9.79 -25.92
C THR A 667 -24.52 10.59 -24.85
N ARG A 668 -24.53 11.91 -24.98
CA ARG A 668 -23.95 12.82 -23.99
C ARG A 668 -24.98 13.83 -23.53
N GLY A 669 -25.05 14.04 -22.23
CA GLY A 669 -25.90 15.04 -21.60
C GLY A 669 -25.36 15.40 -20.23
N VAL A 670 -26.26 15.73 -19.31
CA VAL A 670 -25.91 16.05 -17.92
C VAL A 670 -26.80 15.28 -16.96
N ILE A 671 -26.29 15.04 -15.75
CA ILE A 671 -27.09 14.50 -14.65
C ILE A 671 -28.07 15.57 -14.18
N SER A 672 -29.36 15.25 -14.19
CA SER A 672 -30.42 16.13 -13.69
C SER A 672 -30.87 15.79 -12.28
N GLY A 673 -30.68 14.55 -11.87
CA GLY A 673 -30.93 14.14 -10.49
C GLY A 673 -30.16 12.90 -10.10
N VAL A 674 -29.85 12.78 -8.83
CA VAL A 674 -29.27 11.58 -8.23
C VAL A 674 -29.95 11.30 -6.90
N THR A 675 -30.45 10.08 -6.76
CA THR A 675 -30.97 9.55 -5.50
C THR A 675 -30.04 8.45 -5.02
N TRP A 676 -29.60 8.49 -3.76
CA TRP A 676 -28.95 7.37 -3.08
C TRP A 676 -29.88 6.75 -2.04
N SER A 677 -29.81 5.42 -1.90
CA SER A 677 -30.57 4.64 -0.93
C SER A 677 -29.66 3.70 -0.12
N GLN A 678 -29.89 3.64 1.19
CA GLN A 678 -29.25 2.73 2.12
C GLN A 678 -30.33 2.01 2.96
N PRO A 679 -30.18 0.71 3.26
CA PRO A 679 -28.95 -0.09 3.14
C PRO A 679 -28.75 -0.76 1.78
N ASP A 680 -29.60 -0.50 0.79
CA ASP A 680 -29.61 -1.20 -0.51
C ASP A 680 -28.33 -1.00 -1.35
N ASP A 681 -27.44 -0.09 -0.95
CA ASP A 681 -26.31 0.36 -1.75
C ASP A 681 -26.69 0.61 -3.22
N SER A 682 -27.72 1.43 -3.41
CA SER A 682 -28.18 1.77 -4.74
C SER A 682 -28.23 3.27 -4.93
N MET A 683 -27.89 3.69 -6.15
CA MET A 683 -28.21 5.00 -6.66
C MET A 683 -29.10 4.91 -7.88
N THR A 684 -29.94 5.91 -8.06
CA THR A 684 -30.65 6.17 -9.31
C THR A 684 -30.17 7.51 -9.85
N VAL A 685 -29.65 7.51 -11.07
CA VAL A 685 -29.21 8.71 -11.79
C VAL A 685 -30.22 9.00 -12.89
N ARG A 686 -30.73 10.23 -12.92
CA ARG A 686 -31.56 10.75 -14.00
C ARG A 686 -30.74 11.70 -14.84
N THR A 687 -30.84 11.57 -16.16
CA THR A 687 -30.14 12.46 -17.11
C THR A 687 -31.11 13.44 -17.79
N ARG A 688 -30.56 14.46 -18.43
CA ARG A 688 -31.29 15.33 -19.37
C ARG A 688 -30.38 15.79 -20.50
N GLY A 689 -30.98 16.36 -21.55
CA GLY A 689 -30.25 16.99 -22.65
C GLY A 689 -29.36 16.01 -23.39
N LEU A 690 -29.77 14.74 -23.49
CA LEU A 690 -29.01 13.71 -24.18
C LEU A 690 -29.00 13.99 -25.69
N LEU A 691 -27.82 14.32 -26.19
CA LEU A 691 -27.54 14.45 -27.61
C LEU A 691 -26.90 13.15 -28.10
N GLY A 692 -27.45 12.60 -29.18
CA GLY A 692 -26.82 11.49 -29.88
C GLY A 692 -25.50 11.94 -30.49
N ILE A 693 -24.42 11.23 -30.17
CA ILE A 693 -23.15 11.43 -30.86
C ILE A 693 -23.23 10.62 -32.15
N THR A 694 -23.01 11.28 -33.29
CA THR A 694 -23.00 10.59 -34.58
C THR A 694 -21.84 9.58 -34.61
N GLU A 695 -22.07 8.41 -35.22
CA GLU A 695 -21.05 7.33 -35.34
C GLU A 695 -19.77 7.77 -36.08
N ARG A 696 -19.79 8.95 -36.73
CA ARG A 696 -18.64 9.55 -37.42
C ARG A 696 -17.87 10.57 -36.58
N SER A 697 -18.35 10.89 -35.38
CA SER A 697 -17.65 11.78 -34.45
C SER A 697 -16.29 11.21 -34.05
N TRP A 698 -15.33 12.06 -33.67
CA TRP A 698 -14.00 11.59 -33.23
C TRP A 698 -14.07 10.69 -31.98
N LEU A 699 -15.17 10.69 -31.24
CA LEU A 699 -15.39 9.73 -30.15
C LEU A 699 -15.55 8.27 -30.61
N TYR A 700 -15.82 8.07 -31.90
CA TYR A 700 -15.94 6.77 -32.56
C TYR A 700 -14.75 6.46 -33.49
N THR A 701 -13.66 7.21 -33.38
CA THR A 701 -12.55 7.04 -34.31
C THR A 701 -11.98 5.62 -34.20
N PRO A 702 -11.79 4.91 -35.33
CA PRO A 702 -11.28 3.54 -35.30
C PRO A 702 -9.91 3.45 -34.60
N PRO A 703 -9.56 2.29 -34.03
CA PRO A 703 -8.22 2.05 -33.51
C PRO A 703 -7.16 2.37 -34.60
N GLY A 704 -6.27 3.32 -34.34
CA GLY A 704 -5.20 3.73 -35.26
C GLY A 704 -5.22 5.20 -35.69
N VAL A 705 -6.19 5.98 -35.25
CA VAL A 705 -6.24 7.43 -35.45
C VAL A 705 -5.97 8.12 -34.13
N GLY A 706 -4.88 8.87 -34.07
CA GLY A 706 -4.46 9.58 -32.87
C GLY A 706 -5.30 10.82 -32.64
N TRP A 707 -5.34 11.29 -31.38
CA TRP A 707 -5.90 12.61 -31.05
C TRP A 707 -5.27 13.73 -31.89
N GLU A 708 -3.99 13.58 -32.21
CA GLU A 708 -3.21 14.47 -33.06
C GLU A 708 -3.65 14.54 -34.54
N ASP A 709 -4.46 13.58 -35.00
CA ASP A 709 -5.05 13.60 -36.34
C ASP A 709 -6.36 14.41 -36.40
N VAL A 710 -6.87 14.86 -35.25
CA VAL A 710 -8.03 15.76 -35.17
C VAL A 710 -7.50 17.20 -35.14
N PRO A 711 -7.88 18.07 -36.10
CA PRO A 711 -7.41 19.45 -36.10
C PRO A 711 -7.78 20.16 -34.80
N ASP A 712 -6.82 20.87 -34.22
CA ASP A 712 -7.01 21.62 -32.97
C ASP A 712 -8.24 22.53 -33.05
N GLY A 713 -9.10 22.42 -32.02
CA GLY A 713 -10.32 23.21 -31.91
C GLY A 713 -11.55 22.65 -32.63
N THR A 714 -11.44 21.50 -33.32
CA THR A 714 -12.61 20.86 -33.95
C THR A 714 -13.54 20.26 -32.90
N SER A 715 -14.81 20.69 -32.88
CA SER A 715 -15.78 20.09 -31.95
C SER A 715 -16.16 18.67 -32.39
N TRP A 716 -16.63 17.86 -31.43
CA TRP A 716 -17.08 16.49 -31.70
C TRP A 716 -18.23 16.41 -32.71
N SER A 717 -19.01 17.47 -32.84
CA SER A 717 -20.09 17.61 -33.81
C SER A 717 -19.62 17.98 -35.22
N GLU A 718 -18.42 18.55 -35.36
CA GLU A 718 -17.87 19.03 -36.64
C GLU A 718 -16.95 17.99 -37.31
N TYR A 719 -16.24 17.17 -36.52
CA TYR A 719 -15.38 16.13 -37.06
C TYR A 719 -16.19 14.93 -37.56
N GLN A 720 -15.99 14.55 -38.83
CA GLN A 720 -16.58 13.36 -39.45
C GLN A 720 -15.45 12.48 -40.00
N TRP A 721 -15.18 11.34 -39.36
CA TRP A 721 -14.23 10.36 -39.89
C TRP A 721 -14.80 9.73 -41.18
N GLY A 722 -14.07 9.84 -42.30
CA GLY A 722 -14.38 9.14 -43.56
C GLY A 722 -14.85 9.98 -44.75
N ASP A 723 -14.85 11.32 -44.67
CA ASP A 723 -15.14 12.20 -45.83
C ASP A 723 -13.88 12.61 -46.63
N GLY A 724 -12.85 11.74 -46.65
CA GLY A 724 -11.61 11.88 -47.42
C GLY A 724 -11.55 10.98 -48.65
#